data_AF-A9TPL7-F1
#
_entry.id   AF-A9TPL7-F1
#
_cell.length_a   1.000
_cell.length_b   1.000
_cell.length_c   1.000
_cell.angle_alpha   90.00
_cell.angle_beta   90.00
_cell.angle_gamma   90.00
#
_symmetry.space_group_name_H-M   'P 1'
#
loop_
_entity.id
_entity.type
_entity.pdbx_description
1 polymer ?
#
loop_
_entity_poly.entity_id
_entity_poly.type
_entity_poly.pdbx_seq_one_letter_code
_entity_poly.pdbx_strand_id
1 'polypeptide(L)'
;MIAMSQFNVVGGVIFIALFSVFATSAEGEASGGLPIPQQPLHSPRIAPQPPVLYAPAPEPAPLWPPCDGVDIVYINNYTARIYPFLDDTPWLQPYRFESIVTITNMGYSTVEAWAMGIDFQHNEILVDAEGIVLEDGRLMPVDVSNGTVLTQIPAGVLKNAIETAGDMNQVQKTFKIKGTEFGKKLDPMPRSINITLKGYNCSESLLYGNNTMHTCCSEPNRNVTLNDEEFFLNPETGNFTIMYDVIQAYPGSYLAHVTLSNDSPIARLDFWNISFTWQENEFITKMMGATTREADREVCMNGIAGKTYSDPDMNNVFCCSVSPEIVDLPIDRTNDTQIGGIEYCCRNGTLWPALLDEKKSKSAFLMNVYKVPPMSSQLNHIIPPGNWRIGDGRFKCGIPRRIKPTAYLDPYLLYETTAFKTWQVTCNETENKPPPKCCVSFSKYTNDSIVPCRTCACGCPASPQPACNASASAMLLPYSAITMHPENRTRQILAWADINHNKNIPNPLPCQDYCGVAINWHIVSNFTGGWSSRMTLFDWSDVTFPDWFAVLQMPGAYQGFQQAYSFNATKMPNMNGTAPDNTSVMVTGLQGLNYLMAATNRSAGKLQSVFSYTKLTTSGMREQDYFPEKVWFNGEECVMPEGFPLSRSGALPTRPGVLAFAIFLMSCTMAFYDFLGIL
;
A
#
# COMPACT_ATOMS: atom_id res chain seq x y z
N MET A 1 -21.31 -34.33 -43.19
CA MET A 1 -21.61 -33.52 -44.40
C MET A 1 -20.31 -32.85 -44.80
N ILE A 2 -19.41 -33.49 -45.55
CA ILE A 2 -19.29 -33.59 -47.02
C ILE A 2 -19.54 -32.24 -47.76
N ALA A 3 -18.44 -31.64 -48.25
CA ALA A 3 -18.17 -31.14 -49.62
C ALA A 3 -17.13 -29.98 -49.53
N MET A 4 -15.88 -30.08 -50.03
CA MET A 4 -15.42 -29.99 -51.44
C MET A 4 -16.04 -28.79 -52.19
N SER A 5 -15.38 -27.91 -52.95
CA SER A 5 -14.04 -27.86 -53.58
C SER A 5 -13.97 -26.54 -54.43
N GLN A 6 -12.84 -25.84 -54.57
CA GLN A 6 -12.00 -25.70 -55.80
C GLN A 6 -11.91 -24.25 -56.36
N PHE A 7 -10.65 -23.81 -56.54
CA PHE A 7 -10.01 -23.07 -57.66
C PHE A 7 -10.68 -21.84 -58.32
N ASN A 8 -9.93 -20.72 -58.44
CA ASN A 8 -9.12 -20.43 -59.63
C ASN A 8 -8.35 -19.09 -59.56
N VAL A 9 -7.13 -19.11 -60.12
CA VAL A 9 -6.28 -17.98 -60.50
C VAL A 9 -6.42 -17.78 -62.00
N VAL A 10 -6.69 -16.55 -62.50
CA VAL A 10 -6.19 -16.02 -63.78
C VAL A 10 -6.24 -14.48 -63.72
N GLY A 11 -5.16 -13.83 -64.16
CA GLY A 11 -4.98 -12.38 -64.14
C GLY A 11 -5.61 -11.60 -65.30
N GLY A 12 -5.31 -10.30 -65.35
CA GLY A 12 -5.72 -9.42 -66.43
C GLY A 12 -5.51 -7.94 -66.10
N VAL A 13 -4.53 -7.35 -66.78
CA VAL A 13 -4.04 -5.96 -66.77
C VAL A 13 -5.11 -4.98 -67.27
N ILE A 14 -5.06 -3.69 -66.87
CA ILE A 14 -5.08 -2.46 -67.75
C ILE A 14 -5.62 -1.19 -67.04
N PHE A 15 -4.73 -0.18 -66.98
CA PHE A 15 -4.88 1.28 -67.09
C PHE A 15 -5.91 2.06 -66.26
N ILE A 16 -5.48 3.15 -65.61
CA ILE A 16 -5.50 4.53 -66.16
C ILE A 16 -4.74 5.43 -65.15
N ALA A 17 -3.62 6.00 -65.59
CA ALA A 17 -2.95 7.12 -64.93
C ALA A 17 -2.77 8.19 -66.00
N LEU A 18 -3.37 9.38 -65.79
CA LEU A 18 -3.18 10.55 -66.64
C LEU A 18 -3.79 11.79 -65.95
N PHE A 19 -2.93 12.73 -65.54
CA PHE A 19 -2.81 14.12 -65.99
C PHE A 19 -2.16 14.96 -64.87
N SER A 20 -0.90 15.42 -65.01
CA SER A 20 -0.42 16.66 -65.67
C SER A 20 -0.58 17.90 -64.77
N VAL A 21 0.28 18.93 -64.73
CA VAL A 21 0.94 19.69 -65.81
C VAL A 21 2.14 20.48 -65.24
N PHE A 22 3.27 20.39 -65.97
CA PHE A 22 4.30 21.38 -66.34
C PHE A 22 4.42 22.77 -65.65
N ALA A 23 5.69 23.17 -65.46
CA ALA A 23 6.28 24.30 -66.18
C ALA A 23 7.80 24.14 -66.34
N THR A 24 8.25 24.19 -67.59
CA THR A 24 9.65 24.16 -68.04
C THR A 24 10.03 25.48 -68.71
N SER A 25 11.33 25.58 -69.03
CA SER A 25 12.01 26.44 -70.01
C SER A 25 12.70 27.67 -69.40
N ALA A 26 13.86 28.12 -69.91
CA ALA A 26 14.50 27.82 -71.19
C ALA A 26 16.03 28.02 -71.14
N GLU A 27 16.68 27.41 -72.13
CA GLU A 27 18.11 27.41 -72.46
C GLU A 27 18.65 28.77 -72.93
N GLY A 28 19.99 28.90 -72.98
CA GLY A 28 20.69 29.98 -73.66
C GLY A 28 22.22 29.81 -73.71
N GLU A 29 22.67 29.20 -74.80
CA GLU A 29 23.96 29.23 -75.54
C GLU A 29 25.29 29.79 -74.99
N ALA A 30 26.36 29.22 -75.56
CA ALA A 30 27.79 29.36 -75.29
C ALA A 30 28.48 30.57 -75.97
N SER A 31 29.65 30.98 -75.43
CA SER A 31 30.88 31.28 -76.20
C SER A 31 32.06 31.72 -75.31
N GLY A 32 33.30 31.43 -75.76
CA GLY A 32 34.51 32.20 -75.42
C GLY A 32 35.54 31.52 -74.52
N GLY A 33 36.67 31.08 -75.09
CA GLY A 33 37.80 30.45 -74.37
C GLY A 33 38.96 31.39 -74.01
N LEU A 34 39.94 30.85 -73.26
CA LEU A 34 41.41 31.00 -73.38
C LEU A 34 42.11 30.14 -72.28
N PRO A 35 43.39 29.74 -72.45
CA PRO A 35 43.98 28.55 -71.82
C PRO A 35 44.81 28.84 -70.56
N ILE A 36 44.95 27.84 -69.68
CA ILE A 36 45.82 27.88 -68.48
C ILE A 36 46.76 26.65 -68.51
N PRO A 37 48.06 26.80 -68.17
CA PRO A 37 49.13 25.94 -68.66
C PRO A 37 49.36 24.66 -67.85
N GLN A 38 50.01 23.70 -68.54
CA GLN A 38 50.50 22.42 -67.99
C GLN A 38 51.50 22.62 -66.84
N GLN A 39 51.25 21.95 -65.71
CA GLN A 39 52.22 21.79 -64.62
C GLN A 39 53.08 20.52 -64.83
N PRO A 40 54.37 20.55 -64.45
CA PRO A 40 55.32 19.46 -64.70
C PRO A 40 55.20 18.28 -63.73
N LEU A 41 55.68 17.14 -64.23
CA LEU A 41 55.70 15.82 -63.61
C LEU A 41 56.62 15.73 -62.37
N HIS A 42 56.03 15.33 -61.24
CA HIS A 42 56.54 14.42 -60.19
C HIS A 42 57.97 14.61 -59.63
N SER A 43 58.02 14.94 -58.34
CA SER A 43 59.05 14.48 -57.38
C SER A 43 58.37 13.53 -56.37
N PRO A 44 59.07 12.50 -55.84
CA PRO A 44 58.45 11.45 -55.04
C PRO A 44 57.95 11.98 -53.69
N ARG A 45 56.64 11.84 -53.42
CA ARG A 45 56.06 12.07 -52.10
C ARG A 45 56.59 11.01 -51.12
N ILE A 46 57.32 11.47 -50.10
CA ILE A 46 57.49 10.72 -48.86
C ILE A 46 56.08 10.54 -48.27
N ALA A 47 55.71 9.31 -47.92
CA ALA A 47 54.44 9.01 -47.28
C ALA A 47 54.29 9.85 -45.98
N PRO A 48 53.14 10.49 -45.73
CA PRO A 48 52.94 11.18 -44.46
C PRO A 48 53.04 10.14 -43.34
N GLN A 49 53.89 10.43 -42.35
CA GLN A 49 53.93 9.62 -41.14
C GLN A 49 52.54 9.61 -40.50
N PRO A 50 52.09 8.45 -39.96
CA PRO A 50 50.81 8.37 -39.26
C PRO A 50 50.78 9.43 -38.13
N PRO A 51 49.62 10.07 -37.90
CA PRO A 51 49.50 11.04 -36.82
C PRO A 51 49.90 10.36 -35.51
N VAL A 52 50.88 10.96 -34.83
CA VAL A 52 51.25 10.57 -33.48
C VAL A 52 50.02 10.80 -32.62
N LEU A 53 49.35 9.72 -32.20
CA LEU A 53 48.35 9.76 -31.15
C LEU A 53 49.07 10.17 -29.87
N TYR A 54 48.99 11.44 -29.52
CA TYR A 54 49.32 11.87 -28.17
C TYR A 54 48.34 11.14 -27.24
N ALA A 55 48.87 10.37 -26.29
CA ALA A 55 48.06 9.85 -25.21
C ALA A 55 47.35 11.05 -24.55
N PRO A 56 46.03 10.99 -24.32
CA PRO A 56 45.34 12.06 -23.61
C PRO A 56 46.05 12.30 -22.28
N ALA A 57 46.18 13.57 -21.89
CA ALA A 57 46.77 13.95 -20.62
C ALA A 57 46.14 13.10 -19.50
N PRO A 58 46.94 12.60 -18.53
CA PRO A 58 46.41 11.77 -17.46
C PRO A 58 45.30 12.54 -16.75
N GLU A 59 44.12 11.92 -16.70
CA GLU A 59 42.94 12.48 -16.08
C GLU A 59 43.28 12.83 -14.62
N PRO A 60 42.84 14.00 -14.11
CA PRO A 60 43.02 14.35 -12.71
C PRO A 60 42.53 13.20 -11.83
N ALA A 61 43.30 12.83 -10.81
CA ALA A 61 42.87 11.78 -9.89
C ALA A 61 41.48 12.15 -9.32
N PRO A 62 40.51 11.22 -9.35
CA PRO A 62 39.17 11.49 -8.84
C PRO A 62 39.23 11.84 -7.35
N LEU A 63 38.34 12.75 -6.92
CA LEU A 63 38.32 13.28 -5.55
C LEU A 63 38.06 12.20 -4.49
N TRP A 64 37.33 11.16 -4.86
CA TRP A 64 36.99 9.99 -4.04
C TRP A 64 37.16 8.70 -4.88
N PRO A 65 37.29 7.53 -4.24
CA PRO A 65 37.43 6.26 -4.94
C PRO A 65 36.24 6.00 -5.88
N PRO A 66 36.46 5.26 -6.99
CA PRO A 66 35.41 4.89 -7.92
C PRO A 66 34.33 4.06 -7.22
N CYS A 67 33.07 4.29 -7.59
CA CYS A 67 31.92 3.58 -7.04
C CYS A 67 31.39 2.52 -8.02
N ASP A 68 31.41 1.26 -7.60
CA ASP A 68 30.80 0.13 -8.31
C ASP A 68 29.31 0.01 -7.92
N GLY A 69 28.48 1.00 -8.29
CA GLY A 69 27.07 1.03 -7.93
C GLY A 69 26.47 2.44 -7.96
N VAL A 70 25.79 2.84 -6.89
CA VAL A 70 25.18 4.18 -6.77
C VAL A 70 26.07 5.10 -5.95
N ASP A 71 26.54 6.16 -6.60
CA ASP A 71 27.33 7.24 -6.02
C ASP A 71 26.39 8.34 -5.50
N ILE A 72 26.55 8.73 -4.24
CA ILE A 72 25.75 9.78 -3.60
C ILE A 72 26.68 10.85 -3.04
N VAL A 73 26.47 12.09 -3.48
CA VAL A 73 27.25 13.24 -3.06
C VAL A 73 26.32 14.30 -2.48
N TYR A 74 26.59 14.72 -1.25
CA TYR A 74 25.91 15.83 -0.57
C TYR A 74 26.88 16.99 -0.43
N ILE A 75 26.49 18.18 -0.92
CA ILE A 75 27.29 19.39 -0.85
C ILE A 75 26.49 20.48 -0.15
N ASN A 76 27.00 21.04 0.95
CA ASN A 76 26.48 22.28 1.50
C ASN A 76 27.08 23.46 0.75
N ASN A 77 26.22 24.29 0.17
CA ASN A 77 26.64 25.45 -0.62
C ASN A 77 26.48 26.75 0.14
N TYR A 78 25.55 26.80 1.09
CA TYR A 78 25.19 28.03 1.77
C TYR A 78 24.74 27.75 3.19
N THR A 79 25.29 28.54 4.12
CA THR A 79 24.84 28.58 5.51
C THR A 79 24.79 30.02 5.98
N ALA A 80 23.67 30.44 6.58
CA ALA A 80 23.52 31.80 7.08
C ALA A 80 22.71 31.87 8.36
N ARG A 81 23.16 32.71 9.30
CA ARG A 81 22.42 33.01 10.54
C ARG A 81 21.10 33.68 10.19
N ILE A 82 20.00 33.20 10.74
CA ILE A 82 18.65 33.77 10.53
C ILE A 82 18.01 34.18 11.86
N TYR A 83 16.90 34.91 11.80
CA TYR A 83 16.16 35.32 12.99
C TYR A 83 15.42 34.13 13.64
N PRO A 84 15.19 34.16 14.97
CA PRO A 84 15.69 35.16 15.92
C PRO A 84 17.21 35.05 16.13
N PHE A 85 17.84 36.18 16.45
CA PHE A 85 19.24 36.18 16.87
C PHE A 85 19.33 35.90 18.36
N LEU A 86 19.90 34.75 18.70
CA LEU A 86 20.02 34.22 20.06
C LEU A 86 21.48 34.28 20.48
N ASP A 87 21.89 35.39 21.09
CA ASP A 87 23.26 35.55 21.59
C ASP A 87 23.47 34.86 22.95
N ASP A 88 22.43 34.79 23.79
CA ASP A 88 22.48 34.13 25.11
C ASP A 88 22.38 32.60 25.04
N THR A 89 21.79 32.06 23.97
CA THR A 89 21.64 30.61 23.74
C THR A 89 22.13 30.18 22.36
N PRO A 90 23.46 30.26 22.09
CA PRO A 90 24.00 30.01 20.75
C PRO A 90 23.70 28.61 20.17
N TRP A 91 23.52 27.59 21.01
CA TRP A 91 23.16 26.24 20.57
C TRP A 91 21.72 26.11 20.05
N LEU A 92 20.86 27.10 20.32
CA LEU A 92 19.50 27.20 19.77
C LEU A 92 19.44 28.19 18.60
N GLN A 93 20.54 28.83 18.22
CA GLN A 93 20.54 29.79 17.12
C GLN A 93 20.15 29.09 15.82
N PRO A 94 19.09 29.52 15.11
CA PRO A 94 18.75 28.98 13.81
C PRO A 94 19.70 29.49 12.72
N TYR A 95 20.10 28.57 11.85
CA TYR A 95 20.84 28.83 10.62
C TYR A 95 20.08 28.23 9.43
N ARG A 96 19.94 29.00 8.35
CA ARG A 96 19.46 28.49 7.06
C ARG A 96 20.60 27.74 6.40
N PHE A 97 20.33 26.54 5.90
CA PHE A 97 21.23 25.83 5.01
C PHE A 97 20.61 25.63 3.63
N GLU A 98 21.46 25.64 2.61
CA GLU A 98 21.13 25.14 1.27
C GLU A 98 22.18 24.15 0.81
N SER A 99 21.69 22.98 0.42
CA SER A 99 22.52 21.86 0.04
C SER A 99 22.06 21.29 -1.29
N ILE A 100 23.00 20.68 -2.01
CA ILE A 100 22.74 19.95 -3.24
C ILE A 100 23.06 18.48 -2.97
N VAL A 101 22.14 17.61 -3.37
CA VAL A 101 22.37 16.17 -3.37
C VAL A 101 22.34 15.65 -4.79
N THR A 102 23.38 14.93 -5.17
CA THR A 102 23.52 14.31 -6.48
C THR A 102 23.60 12.80 -6.29
N ILE A 103 22.77 12.08 -7.05
CA ILE A 103 22.75 10.62 -7.10
C ILE A 103 23.11 10.22 -8.52
N THR A 104 24.15 9.39 -8.66
CA THR A 104 24.67 8.93 -9.94
C THR A 104 24.72 7.41 -9.96
N ASN A 105 24.08 6.79 -10.95
CA ASN A 105 24.19 5.36 -11.17
C ASN A 105 25.44 5.06 -12.02
N MET A 106 26.49 4.61 -11.34
CA MET A 106 27.76 4.16 -11.93
C MET A 106 27.83 2.63 -12.06
N GLY A 107 26.74 1.92 -11.70
CA GLY A 107 26.64 0.47 -11.70
C GLY A 107 26.30 -0.12 -13.06
N TYR A 108 26.02 -1.42 -13.06
CA TYR A 108 25.73 -2.23 -14.24
C TYR A 108 24.23 -2.40 -14.45
N SER A 109 23.43 -2.26 -13.40
CA SER A 109 21.98 -2.40 -13.42
C SER A 109 21.28 -1.03 -13.40
N THR A 110 20.11 -0.94 -14.03
CA THR A 110 19.24 0.24 -13.89
C THR A 110 18.66 0.30 -12.48
N VAL A 111 18.70 1.49 -11.87
CA VAL A 111 18.26 1.74 -10.49
C VAL A 111 16.87 2.35 -10.55
N GLU A 112 15.89 1.62 -10.05
CA GLU A 112 14.47 1.95 -10.13
C GLU A 112 13.87 2.21 -8.75
N ALA A 113 12.90 3.13 -8.66
CA ALA A 113 12.14 3.43 -7.45
C ALA A 113 13.03 3.68 -6.21
N TRP A 114 14.12 4.41 -6.41
CA TRP A 114 15.07 4.68 -5.34
C TRP A 114 14.53 5.71 -4.33
N ALA A 115 15.03 5.61 -3.10
CA ALA A 115 14.87 6.64 -2.08
C ALA A 115 16.19 6.79 -1.31
N MET A 116 16.41 7.98 -0.77
CA MET A 116 17.65 8.39 -0.10
C MET A 116 17.38 8.69 1.37
N GLY A 117 18.04 7.95 2.25
CA GLY A 117 18.08 8.24 3.67
C GLY A 117 19.12 9.33 3.95
N ILE A 118 18.71 10.39 4.64
CA ILE A 118 19.60 11.40 5.21
C ILE A 118 19.41 11.37 6.72
N ASP A 119 20.48 11.06 7.46
CA ASP A 119 20.49 11.13 8.93
C ASP A 119 20.96 12.53 9.35
N PHE A 120 20.02 13.42 9.61
CA PHE A 120 20.26 14.76 10.14
C PHE A 120 20.65 14.69 11.64
N GLN A 121 21.36 15.70 12.19
CA GLN A 121 21.95 15.58 13.54
C GLN A 121 22.01 16.87 14.38
N HIS A 122 21.50 17.99 13.88
CA HIS A 122 21.48 19.32 14.49
C HIS A 122 20.05 19.88 14.63
N ASN A 123 19.09 19.00 14.91
CA ASN A 123 17.66 19.29 15.06
C ASN A 123 17.02 19.97 13.84
N GLU A 124 17.37 19.49 12.64
CA GLU A 124 17.06 20.14 11.39
C GLU A 124 15.56 20.13 11.06
N ILE A 125 15.09 21.24 10.52
CA ILE A 125 13.77 21.40 9.91
C ILE A 125 13.96 21.50 8.40
N LEU A 126 13.43 20.53 7.67
CA LEU A 126 13.42 20.59 6.21
C LEU A 126 12.27 21.48 5.76
N VAL A 127 12.57 22.53 4.99
CA VAL A 127 11.60 23.56 4.57
C VAL A 127 11.16 23.36 3.13
N ASP A 128 12.09 22.97 2.25
CA ASP A 128 11.83 22.77 0.83
C ASP A 128 12.87 21.80 0.24
N ALA A 129 12.45 21.00 -0.73
CA ALA A 129 13.33 20.09 -1.46
C ALA A 129 12.86 19.98 -2.92
N GLU A 130 13.58 20.63 -3.84
CA GLU A 130 13.19 20.80 -5.23
C GLU A 130 13.18 19.43 -5.95
N GLY A 131 11.98 18.93 -6.27
CA GLY A 131 11.78 17.69 -7.05
C GLY A 131 11.83 16.38 -6.26
N ILE A 132 11.89 16.42 -4.92
CA ILE A 132 11.83 15.25 -4.03
C ILE A 132 10.91 15.53 -2.83
N VAL A 133 10.31 14.49 -2.29
CA VAL A 133 9.38 14.55 -1.15
C VAL A 133 9.77 13.55 -0.07
N LEU A 134 9.21 13.70 1.12
CA LEU A 134 9.38 12.70 2.18
C LEU A 134 8.59 11.43 1.82
N GLU A 135 9.23 10.27 1.92
CA GLU A 135 8.62 8.97 1.64
C GLU A 135 7.46 8.65 2.60
N ASP A 136 7.53 9.18 3.82
CA ASP A 136 6.46 9.03 4.82
C ASP A 136 5.23 9.94 4.56
N GLY A 137 5.29 10.80 3.55
CA GLY A 137 4.19 11.65 3.13
C GLY A 137 3.90 12.85 4.05
N ARG A 138 4.80 13.19 4.98
CA ARG A 138 4.71 14.47 5.72
C ARG A 138 4.98 15.64 4.78
N LEU A 139 4.24 16.73 4.97
CA LEU A 139 4.40 17.96 4.21
C LEU A 139 5.49 18.83 4.84
N MET A 140 6.32 19.46 4.01
CA MET A 140 7.29 20.46 4.45
C MET A 140 6.58 21.81 4.73
N PRO A 141 7.00 22.59 5.75
CA PRO A 141 8.16 22.39 6.61
C PRO A 141 7.95 21.31 7.68
N VAL A 142 8.97 20.49 7.94
CA VAL A 142 8.88 19.33 8.85
C VAL A 142 10.18 19.09 9.62
N ASP A 143 10.04 18.66 10.87
CA ASP A 143 11.16 18.20 11.71
C ASP A 143 11.72 16.87 11.20
N VAL A 144 13.02 16.87 10.89
CA VAL A 144 13.78 15.73 10.37
C VAL A 144 14.96 15.37 11.28
N SER A 145 14.93 15.78 12.55
CA SER A 145 16.02 15.59 13.53
C SER A 145 16.45 14.12 13.74
N ASN A 146 15.53 13.18 13.51
CA ASN A 146 15.79 11.73 13.60
C ASN A 146 16.13 11.09 12.24
N GLY A 147 16.56 11.91 11.29
CA GLY A 147 16.71 11.54 9.89
C GLY A 147 15.38 11.52 9.14
N THR A 148 15.50 11.39 7.82
CA THR A 148 14.37 11.29 6.91
C THR A 148 14.74 10.47 5.68
N VAL A 149 13.73 9.92 5.01
CA VAL A 149 13.88 9.31 3.70
C VAL A 149 13.21 10.20 2.67
N LEU A 150 13.97 10.62 1.66
CA LEU A 150 13.47 11.42 0.54
C LEU A 150 13.38 10.55 -0.72
N THR A 151 12.37 10.78 -1.53
CA THR A 151 12.14 10.06 -2.79
C THR A 151 11.56 10.98 -3.85
N GLN A 152 11.56 10.53 -5.10
CA GLN A 152 11.01 11.27 -6.22
C GLN A 152 9.60 10.77 -6.57
N ILE A 153 8.71 11.69 -6.97
CA ILE A 153 7.39 11.35 -7.51
C ILE A 153 7.29 11.86 -8.97
N PRO A 154 6.97 10.99 -9.94
CA PRO A 154 6.83 9.53 -9.80
C PRO A 154 8.16 8.86 -9.43
N ALA A 155 8.09 7.59 -9.05
CA ALA A 155 9.25 6.78 -8.69
C ALA A 155 10.42 6.99 -9.67
N GLY A 156 11.55 7.48 -9.15
CA GLY A 156 12.72 7.86 -9.95
C GLY A 156 13.40 6.65 -10.59
N VAL A 157 13.95 6.83 -11.80
CA VAL A 157 14.75 5.83 -12.51
C VAL A 157 16.08 6.44 -12.92
N LEU A 158 17.18 5.76 -12.63
CA LEU A 158 18.54 6.09 -13.06
C LEU A 158 19.07 4.92 -13.90
N LYS A 159 19.26 5.14 -15.21
CA LYS A 159 19.86 4.12 -16.08
C LYS A 159 21.31 3.85 -15.69
N ASN A 160 21.84 2.72 -16.12
CA ASN A 160 23.27 2.45 -15.99
C ASN A 160 24.08 3.22 -17.06
N ALA A 161 25.35 3.49 -16.76
CA ALA A 161 26.26 4.19 -17.66
C ALA A 161 26.58 3.40 -18.94
N ILE A 162 26.36 2.08 -18.93
CA ILE A 162 26.68 1.18 -20.05
C ILE A 162 25.66 1.37 -21.19
N GLU A 163 24.37 1.29 -20.88
CA GLU A 163 23.25 1.45 -21.83
C GLU A 163 23.13 2.87 -22.39
N THR A 164 23.55 3.85 -21.60
CA THR A 164 23.42 5.27 -21.93
C THR A 164 24.67 5.83 -22.61
N ALA A 165 25.71 5.00 -22.80
CA ALA A 165 27.04 5.44 -23.22
C ALA A 165 27.57 6.62 -22.38
N GLY A 166 27.26 6.63 -21.08
CA GLY A 166 27.67 7.68 -20.13
C GLY A 166 26.89 8.99 -20.21
N ASP A 167 25.67 9.02 -20.78
CA ASP A 167 24.83 10.22 -20.77
C ASP A 167 24.37 10.58 -19.34
N MET A 168 25.03 11.59 -18.75
CA MET A 168 24.77 12.07 -17.40
C MET A 168 23.31 12.48 -17.17
N ASN A 169 22.55 12.90 -18.18
CA ASN A 169 21.14 13.25 -18.01
C ASN A 169 20.24 12.04 -17.70
N GLN A 170 20.71 10.83 -18.03
CA GLN A 170 19.97 9.57 -17.85
C GLN A 170 20.46 8.77 -16.65
N VAL A 171 21.71 8.97 -16.23
CA VAL A 171 22.33 8.23 -15.10
C VAL A 171 22.44 9.05 -13.83
N GLN A 172 22.23 10.36 -13.89
CA GLN A 172 22.35 11.27 -12.74
C GLN A 172 21.08 12.08 -12.48
N LYS A 173 20.78 12.31 -11.20
CA LYS A 173 19.79 13.29 -10.74
C LYS A 173 20.40 14.18 -9.66
N THR A 174 20.00 15.45 -9.67
CA THR A 174 20.46 16.45 -8.71
C THR A 174 19.27 17.18 -8.11
N PHE A 175 19.28 17.36 -6.79
CA PHE A 175 18.20 17.97 -6.03
C PHE A 175 18.74 19.04 -5.10
N LYS A 176 17.97 20.11 -4.90
CA LYS A 176 18.30 21.16 -3.94
C LYS A 176 17.46 21.00 -2.69
N ILE A 177 18.12 21.06 -1.54
CA ILE A 177 17.52 20.90 -0.22
C ILE A 177 17.73 22.20 0.53
N LYS A 178 16.66 22.74 1.11
CA LYS A 178 16.67 23.95 1.91
C LYS A 178 16.02 23.70 3.25
N GLY A 179 16.71 24.08 4.31
CA GLY A 179 16.21 23.86 5.66
C GLY A 179 16.77 24.86 6.66
N THR A 180 16.39 24.62 7.91
CA THR A 180 16.92 25.30 9.09
C THR A 180 17.57 24.28 9.99
N GLU A 181 18.68 24.63 10.62
CA GLU A 181 19.36 23.85 11.62
C GLU A 181 19.66 24.70 12.86
N PHE A 182 20.01 24.06 13.98
CA PHE A 182 20.21 24.76 15.24
C PHE A 182 21.63 24.58 15.79
N GLY A 183 22.25 25.69 16.17
CA GLY A 183 23.53 25.69 16.88
C GLY A 183 24.78 25.43 16.04
N LYS A 184 24.64 25.23 14.72
CA LYS A 184 25.76 24.99 13.80
C LYS A 184 25.95 26.17 12.85
N LYS A 185 27.15 26.76 12.88
CA LYS A 185 27.45 28.03 12.20
C LYS A 185 27.98 27.88 10.77
N LEU A 186 28.68 26.78 10.46
CA LEU A 186 29.42 26.59 9.22
C LEU A 186 29.25 25.16 8.73
N ASP A 187 29.06 25.03 7.42
CA ASP A 187 29.07 23.79 6.63
C ASP A 187 28.40 22.61 7.35
N PRO A 188 27.10 22.71 7.65
CA PRO A 188 26.38 21.66 8.33
C PRO A 188 26.28 20.42 7.48
N MET A 189 26.70 19.30 8.05
CA MET A 189 26.67 18.01 7.39
C MET A 189 25.71 17.08 8.13
N PRO A 190 24.93 16.26 7.40
CA PRO A 190 24.24 15.14 8.00
C PRO A 190 25.26 14.13 8.55
N ARG A 191 24.81 13.26 9.45
CA ARG A 191 25.62 12.17 9.99
C ARG A 191 25.91 11.12 8.93
N SER A 192 24.93 10.82 8.08
CA SER A 192 25.08 9.86 6.99
C SER A 192 24.11 10.14 5.84
N ILE A 193 24.49 9.69 4.64
CA ILE A 193 23.63 9.62 3.45
C ILE A 193 23.73 8.23 2.86
N ASN A 194 22.58 7.60 2.58
CA ASN A 194 22.52 6.24 2.04
C ASN A 194 21.34 6.10 1.07
N ILE A 195 21.40 5.13 0.15
CA ILE A 195 20.22 4.68 -0.59
C ILE A 195 19.47 3.63 0.23
N THR A 196 18.14 3.66 0.22
CA THR A 196 17.31 2.70 0.97
C THR A 196 16.96 1.44 0.17
N LEU A 197 17.48 1.33 -1.07
CA LEU A 197 17.20 0.20 -1.96
C LEU A 197 17.72 -1.12 -1.39
N LYS A 198 16.85 -2.13 -1.41
CA LYS A 198 17.17 -3.48 -0.94
C LYS A 198 18.27 -4.10 -1.81
N GLY A 199 19.30 -4.64 -1.16
CA GLY A 199 20.41 -5.33 -1.82
C GLY A 199 21.61 -4.46 -2.15
N TYR A 200 21.50 -3.13 -2.03
CA TYR A 200 22.65 -2.23 -2.08
C TYR A 200 23.29 -2.13 -0.70
N ASN A 201 24.62 -2.20 -0.64
CA ASN A 201 25.37 -2.02 0.60
C ASN A 201 26.19 -0.74 0.52
N CYS A 202 25.87 0.22 1.38
CA CYS A 202 26.51 1.53 1.38
C CYS A 202 27.74 1.53 2.28
N SER A 203 28.83 2.14 1.78
CA SER A 203 30.00 2.47 2.58
C SER A 203 29.65 3.46 3.68
N GLU A 204 30.52 3.59 4.68
CA GLU A 204 30.43 4.72 5.61
C GLU A 204 30.51 6.04 4.83
N SER A 205 29.72 7.04 5.26
CA SER A 205 29.75 8.37 4.68
C SER A 205 31.06 9.07 5.03
N LEU A 206 31.81 9.47 4.00
CA LEU A 206 33.11 10.12 4.15
C LEU A 206 33.01 11.61 3.84
N LEU A 207 33.64 12.43 4.69
CA LEU A 207 33.73 13.88 4.50
C LEU A 207 34.96 14.22 3.65
N TYR A 208 34.76 15.05 2.63
CA TYR A 208 35.80 15.60 1.77
C TYR A 208 35.80 17.12 1.90
N GLY A 209 36.86 17.67 2.47
CA GLY A 209 36.86 19.06 2.90
C GLY A 209 35.86 19.30 4.03
N ASN A 210 35.26 20.50 4.07
CA ASN A 210 34.34 20.87 5.15
C ASN A 210 32.86 20.81 4.74
N ASN A 211 32.56 20.78 3.44
CA ASN A 211 31.21 20.99 2.93
C ASN A 211 30.70 19.87 2.01
N THR A 212 31.49 18.82 1.78
CA THR A 212 31.12 17.71 0.89
C THR A 212 31.15 16.39 1.64
N MET A 213 30.11 15.60 1.47
CA MET A 213 30.00 14.23 1.98
C MET A 213 29.71 13.29 0.82
N HIS A 214 30.39 12.14 0.81
CA HIS A 214 30.25 11.14 -0.23
C HIS A 214 30.02 9.76 0.38
N THR A 215 29.10 9.00 -0.21
CA THR A 215 28.85 7.58 0.07
C THR A 215 28.76 6.83 -1.26
N CYS A 216 29.39 5.65 -1.32
CA CYS A 216 29.18 4.71 -2.41
C CYS A 216 28.32 3.54 -1.93
N CYS A 217 27.25 3.24 -2.66
CA CYS A 217 26.39 2.09 -2.43
C CYS A 217 26.65 1.02 -3.49
N SER A 218 27.39 -0.02 -3.12
CA SER A 218 27.77 -1.08 -4.04
C SER A 218 26.57 -1.92 -4.45
N GLU A 219 26.47 -2.22 -5.73
CA GLU A 219 25.42 -3.05 -6.28
C GLU A 219 25.65 -4.55 -5.99
N PRO A 220 24.57 -5.35 -5.89
CA PRO A 220 24.69 -6.80 -5.62
C PRO A 220 25.06 -7.64 -6.84
N ASN A 221 24.83 -7.16 -8.07
CA ASN A 221 24.98 -7.94 -9.31
C ASN A 221 25.58 -7.10 -10.44
N ARG A 222 26.59 -7.66 -11.13
CA ARG A 222 27.33 -7.01 -12.24
C ARG A 222 26.85 -7.42 -13.63
N ASN A 223 25.68 -8.04 -13.74
CA ASN A 223 25.12 -8.42 -15.03
C ASN A 223 24.45 -7.20 -15.69
N VAL A 224 24.83 -6.90 -16.94
CA VAL A 224 24.20 -5.84 -17.73
C VAL A 224 22.81 -6.32 -18.18
N THR A 225 21.76 -5.62 -17.75
CA THR A 225 20.36 -5.92 -18.11
C THR A 225 19.79 -4.84 -19.00
N LEU A 226 19.84 -5.04 -20.32
CA LEU A 226 19.23 -4.15 -21.30
C LEU A 226 17.70 -4.17 -21.16
N ASN A 227 17.10 -3.04 -20.78
CA ASN A 227 15.63 -2.88 -20.79
C ASN A 227 15.21 -2.17 -22.09
N ASP A 228 14.55 -2.91 -22.99
CA ASP A 228 14.12 -2.44 -24.32
C ASP A 228 12.85 -1.56 -24.31
N GLU A 229 12.17 -1.41 -23.17
CA GLU A 229 10.95 -0.58 -23.09
C GLU A 229 11.22 0.80 -22.50
N GLU A 230 10.52 1.80 -23.03
CA GLU A 230 10.51 3.20 -22.60
C GLU A 230 10.11 3.34 -21.11
N PHE A 231 11.06 3.20 -20.18
CA PHE A 231 10.96 3.48 -18.74
C PHE A 231 9.63 3.08 -18.05
N PHE A 232 9.16 1.86 -18.31
CA PHE A 232 8.02 1.30 -17.59
C PHE A 232 8.51 0.33 -16.53
N LEU A 233 8.15 0.63 -15.28
CA LEU A 233 8.33 -0.29 -14.17
C LEU A 233 7.38 -1.46 -14.32
N ASN A 234 7.79 -2.64 -13.86
CA ASN A 234 6.89 -3.78 -13.76
C ASN A 234 5.78 -3.49 -12.74
N PRO A 235 4.51 -3.86 -13.04
CA PRO A 235 3.42 -3.73 -12.09
C PRO A 235 3.72 -4.51 -10.80
N GLU A 236 3.32 -3.95 -9.67
CA GLU A 236 3.49 -4.54 -8.35
C GLU A 236 2.15 -5.03 -7.81
N THR A 237 2.16 -6.21 -7.22
CA THR A 237 1.00 -6.77 -6.52
C THR A 237 0.95 -6.25 -5.09
N GLY A 238 -0.22 -5.82 -4.64
CA GLY A 238 -0.49 -5.50 -3.24
C GLY A 238 -1.91 -5.85 -2.83
N ASN A 239 -2.33 -5.44 -1.62
CA ASN A 239 -3.71 -5.65 -1.18
C ASN A 239 -4.70 -4.79 -1.98
N PHE A 240 -4.33 -3.54 -2.24
CA PHE A 240 -5.08 -2.65 -3.12
C PHE A 240 -4.12 -2.01 -4.13
N THR A 241 -4.62 -1.80 -5.34
CA THR A 241 -3.90 -1.07 -6.37
C THR A 241 -4.73 0.10 -6.85
N ILE A 242 -4.10 1.27 -7.00
CA ILE A 242 -4.71 2.47 -7.55
C ILE A 242 -4.00 2.78 -8.86
N MET A 243 -4.75 2.72 -9.95
CA MET A 243 -4.31 3.08 -11.28
C MET A 243 -4.71 4.53 -11.55
N TYR A 244 -3.73 5.36 -11.91
CA TYR A 244 -3.93 6.74 -12.34
C TYR A 244 -3.63 6.84 -13.83
N ASP A 245 -4.68 6.76 -14.66
CA ASP A 245 -4.56 6.78 -16.10
C ASP A 245 -4.91 8.15 -16.66
N VAL A 246 -3.94 8.83 -17.24
CA VAL A 246 -4.20 10.03 -18.02
C VAL A 246 -4.66 9.59 -19.39
N ILE A 247 -5.97 9.67 -19.64
CA ILE A 247 -6.56 9.21 -20.91
C ILE A 247 -6.47 10.27 -22.00
N GLN A 248 -6.49 11.56 -21.62
CA GLN A 248 -6.37 12.69 -22.52
C GLN A 248 -5.54 13.80 -21.87
N ALA A 249 -4.66 14.42 -22.64
CA ALA A 249 -3.83 15.53 -22.19
C ALA A 249 -4.03 16.74 -23.10
N TYR A 250 -4.02 17.93 -22.50
CA TYR A 250 -4.09 19.23 -23.17
C TYR A 250 -3.00 20.15 -22.59
N PRO A 251 -2.67 21.29 -23.24
CA PRO A 251 -1.66 22.20 -22.73
C PRO A 251 -1.85 22.56 -21.25
N GLY A 252 -3.07 22.94 -20.83
CA GLY A 252 -3.38 23.39 -19.45
C GLY A 252 -4.22 22.46 -18.58
N SER A 253 -4.66 21.32 -19.11
CA SER A 253 -5.49 20.37 -18.36
C SER A 253 -5.29 18.95 -18.86
N TYR A 254 -5.77 17.98 -18.10
CA TYR A 254 -5.79 16.59 -18.50
C TYR A 254 -6.96 15.86 -17.85
N LEU A 255 -7.36 14.77 -18.46
CA LEU A 255 -8.44 13.90 -17.98
C LEU A 255 -7.81 12.64 -17.38
N ALA A 256 -8.03 12.43 -16.09
CA ALA A 256 -7.52 11.29 -15.35
C ALA A 256 -8.66 10.32 -15.01
N HIS A 257 -8.52 9.07 -15.45
CA HIS A 257 -9.34 7.95 -15.05
C HIS A 257 -8.62 7.19 -13.94
N VAL A 258 -9.22 7.16 -12.75
CA VAL A 258 -8.63 6.54 -11.57
C VAL A 258 -9.40 5.27 -11.28
N THR A 259 -8.70 4.14 -11.19
CA THR A 259 -9.29 2.84 -10.84
C THR A 259 -8.65 2.31 -9.57
N LEU A 260 -9.45 2.12 -8.52
CA LEU A 260 -9.08 1.44 -7.29
C LEU A 260 -9.51 -0.03 -7.39
N SER A 261 -8.55 -0.95 -7.32
CA SER A 261 -8.77 -2.39 -7.35
C SER A 261 -8.41 -3.01 -5.99
N ASN A 262 -9.27 -3.91 -5.53
CA ASN A 262 -9.06 -4.74 -4.36
C ASN A 262 -8.57 -6.12 -4.81
N ASP A 263 -7.25 -6.28 -4.74
CA ASP A 263 -6.56 -7.52 -5.11
C ASP A 263 -6.37 -8.44 -3.88
N SER A 264 -6.81 -7.99 -2.70
CA SER A 264 -6.77 -8.77 -1.47
C SER A 264 -7.78 -9.92 -1.50
N PRO A 265 -7.39 -11.12 -1.03
CA PRO A 265 -8.29 -12.28 -1.01
C PRO A 265 -9.46 -12.13 -0.05
N ILE A 266 -9.29 -11.33 1.01
CA ILE A 266 -10.28 -11.17 2.07
C ILE A 266 -10.50 -9.74 2.53
N ALA A 267 -9.62 -8.78 2.21
CA ALA A 267 -9.85 -7.42 2.70
C ALA A 267 -11.12 -6.84 2.06
N ARG A 268 -11.89 -6.10 2.85
CA ARG A 268 -13.04 -5.33 2.41
C ARG A 268 -12.86 -3.89 2.86
N LEU A 269 -13.19 -2.96 1.97
CA LEU A 269 -13.38 -1.56 2.34
C LEU A 269 -14.87 -1.26 2.25
N ASP A 270 -15.40 -0.71 3.32
CA ASP A 270 -16.74 -0.13 3.35
C ASP A 270 -16.55 1.39 3.48
N PHE A 271 -17.32 2.17 2.72
CA PHE A 271 -17.19 3.62 2.66
C PHE A 271 -15.77 4.09 2.37
N TRP A 272 -15.09 3.46 1.39
CA TRP A 272 -13.74 3.83 1.04
C TRP A 272 -13.64 5.33 0.80
N ASN A 273 -12.59 5.92 1.35
CA ASN A 273 -12.15 7.27 1.10
C ASN A 273 -10.66 7.22 0.76
N ILE A 274 -10.27 7.91 -0.30
CA ILE A 274 -8.87 8.03 -0.67
C ILE A 274 -8.47 9.50 -0.66
N SER A 275 -7.25 9.76 -0.22
CA SER A 275 -6.65 11.08 -0.34
C SER A 275 -5.29 10.97 -0.98
N PHE A 276 -4.86 12.04 -1.63
CA PHE A 276 -3.54 12.17 -2.22
C PHE A 276 -3.13 13.64 -2.16
N THR A 277 -1.88 13.95 -2.50
CA THR A 277 -1.35 15.32 -2.52
C THR A 277 -0.81 15.66 -3.91
N TRP A 278 -1.24 16.79 -4.46
CA TRP A 278 -0.67 17.28 -5.72
C TRP A 278 0.82 17.59 -5.57
N GLN A 279 1.62 17.23 -6.58
CA GLN A 279 3.06 17.51 -6.59
C GLN A 279 3.38 18.88 -7.19
N GLU A 280 2.48 19.37 -8.03
CA GLU A 280 2.50 20.72 -8.56
C GLU A 280 1.17 21.41 -8.23
N ASN A 281 1.04 22.67 -8.60
CA ASN A 281 -0.20 23.41 -8.39
C ASN A 281 -1.27 22.91 -9.39
N GLU A 282 -2.10 21.98 -8.95
CA GLU A 282 -3.19 21.38 -9.73
C GLU A 282 -4.51 21.45 -8.95
N PHE A 283 -5.64 21.42 -9.67
CA PHE A 283 -6.97 21.44 -9.07
C PHE A 283 -8.01 20.73 -9.95
N ILE A 284 -9.10 20.29 -9.32
CA ILE A 284 -10.17 19.51 -9.96
C ILE A 284 -11.29 20.43 -10.39
N THR A 285 -11.69 20.36 -11.66
CA THR A 285 -12.79 21.16 -12.22
C THR A 285 -14.09 20.39 -12.40
N LYS A 286 -14.00 19.08 -12.62
CA LYS A 286 -15.16 18.19 -12.77
C LYS A 286 -14.78 16.78 -12.34
N MET A 287 -15.71 16.07 -11.72
CA MET A 287 -15.60 14.64 -11.42
C MET A 287 -16.85 13.89 -11.86
N MET A 288 -16.67 12.61 -12.21
CA MET A 288 -17.73 11.63 -12.44
C MET A 288 -17.33 10.33 -11.75
N GLY A 289 -18.28 9.66 -11.12
CA GLY A 289 -18.08 8.40 -10.40
C GLY A 289 -17.60 8.55 -8.95
N ALA A 290 -17.21 9.75 -8.53
CA ALA A 290 -16.84 10.05 -7.15
C ALA A 290 -17.04 11.53 -6.86
N THR A 291 -16.97 11.91 -5.59
CA THR A 291 -17.00 13.30 -5.15
C THR A 291 -15.91 13.57 -4.12
N THR A 292 -15.54 14.83 -3.93
CA THR A 292 -14.71 15.22 -2.78
C THR A 292 -15.59 15.37 -1.55
N ARG A 293 -15.01 15.12 -0.36
CA ARG A 293 -15.68 15.36 0.93
C ARG A 293 -15.96 16.85 1.14
N GLU A 294 -15.02 17.70 0.73
CA GLU A 294 -15.14 19.16 0.78
C GLU A 294 -14.74 19.77 -0.57
N ALA A 295 -15.38 20.89 -0.93
CA ALA A 295 -15.14 21.58 -2.21
C ALA A 295 -14.07 22.68 -2.13
N ASP A 296 -13.65 23.08 -0.93
CA ASP A 296 -12.58 24.07 -0.67
C ASP A 296 -12.68 25.36 -1.51
N ARG A 297 -13.89 25.90 -1.65
CA ARG A 297 -14.15 27.09 -2.50
C ARG A 297 -13.33 28.31 -2.10
N GLU A 298 -13.09 28.53 -0.80
CA GLU A 298 -12.22 29.62 -0.34
C GLU A 298 -10.78 29.45 -0.82
N VAL A 299 -10.28 28.20 -0.86
CA VAL A 299 -8.96 27.86 -1.42
C VAL A 299 -8.95 28.12 -2.92
N CYS A 300 -10.03 27.81 -3.64
CA CYS A 300 -10.14 28.16 -5.06
C CYS A 300 -10.06 29.67 -5.30
N MET A 301 -10.88 30.45 -4.58
CA MET A 301 -11.03 31.89 -4.79
C MET A 301 -9.79 32.68 -4.34
N ASN A 302 -9.18 32.32 -3.22
CA ASN A 302 -8.03 33.03 -2.65
C ASN A 302 -6.67 32.44 -3.06
N GLY A 303 -6.67 31.21 -3.56
CA GLY A 303 -5.48 30.47 -3.95
C GLY A 303 -4.89 30.91 -5.28
N ILE A 304 -3.86 30.18 -5.72
CA ILE A 304 -3.14 30.48 -6.97
C ILE A 304 -4.05 30.22 -8.18
N ALA A 305 -4.95 29.23 -8.09
CA ALA A 305 -5.90 28.91 -9.15
C ALA A 305 -6.80 30.11 -9.50
N GLY A 306 -7.53 30.69 -8.54
CA GLY A 306 -8.40 31.85 -8.78
C GLY A 306 -7.66 33.14 -9.15
N LYS A 307 -6.37 33.26 -8.81
CA LYS A 307 -5.51 34.37 -9.28
C LYS A 307 -5.03 34.18 -10.72
N THR A 308 -4.88 32.94 -11.15
CA THR A 308 -4.31 32.58 -12.47
C THR A 308 -5.39 32.49 -13.53
N TYR A 309 -6.52 31.88 -13.20
CA TYR A 309 -7.62 31.60 -14.12
C TYR A 309 -8.77 32.56 -13.87
N SER A 310 -9.15 33.30 -14.91
CA SER A 310 -10.39 34.10 -14.94
C SER A 310 -11.60 33.31 -15.46
N ASP A 311 -11.36 32.15 -16.06
CA ASP A 311 -12.33 31.18 -16.59
C ASP A 311 -11.67 29.78 -16.48
N PRO A 312 -12.28 28.72 -15.90
CA PRO A 312 -13.70 28.52 -15.52
C PRO A 312 -14.22 29.48 -14.45
N ASP A 313 -15.55 29.66 -14.36
CA ASP A 313 -16.19 30.30 -13.21
C ASP A 313 -15.73 29.61 -11.92
N MET A 314 -14.89 30.30 -11.15
CA MET A 314 -14.27 29.77 -9.93
C MET A 314 -15.31 29.33 -8.89
N ASN A 315 -16.56 29.79 -9.00
CA ASN A 315 -17.67 29.31 -8.17
C ASN A 315 -18.11 27.87 -8.48
N ASN A 316 -17.84 27.40 -9.71
CA ASN A 316 -18.23 26.08 -10.21
C ASN A 316 -17.04 25.10 -10.28
N VAL A 317 -15.86 25.50 -9.80
CA VAL A 317 -14.73 24.59 -9.67
C VAL A 317 -15.03 23.55 -8.59
N PHE A 318 -14.64 22.31 -8.85
CA PHE A 318 -15.02 21.17 -8.03
C PHE A 318 -14.25 21.11 -6.71
N CYS A 319 -12.92 21.20 -6.78
CA CYS A 319 -12.06 21.19 -5.59
C CYS A 319 -10.67 21.77 -5.90
N CYS A 320 -10.20 22.72 -5.10
CA CYS A 320 -8.83 23.26 -5.16
C CYS A 320 -7.96 22.89 -3.96
N SER A 321 -8.35 21.86 -3.22
CA SER A 321 -7.55 21.34 -2.13
C SER A 321 -6.19 20.87 -2.64
N VAL A 322 -5.13 21.18 -1.90
CA VAL A 322 -3.79 20.63 -2.16
C VAL A 322 -3.78 19.12 -1.91
N SER A 323 -4.64 18.64 -0.99
CA SER A 323 -4.77 17.23 -0.66
C SER A 323 -6.25 16.82 -0.56
N PRO A 324 -6.93 16.61 -1.70
CA PRO A 324 -8.36 16.31 -1.70
C PRO A 324 -8.65 14.94 -1.08
N GLU A 325 -9.75 14.83 -0.34
CA GLU A 325 -10.33 13.55 0.11
C GLU A 325 -11.50 13.19 -0.82
N ILE A 326 -11.37 12.07 -1.52
CA ILE A 326 -12.32 11.55 -2.51
C ILE A 326 -13.09 10.38 -1.90
N VAL A 327 -14.40 10.40 -2.09
CA VAL A 327 -15.33 9.36 -1.67
C VAL A 327 -16.23 8.94 -2.83
N ASP A 328 -16.67 7.70 -2.82
CA ASP A 328 -17.60 7.15 -3.81
C ASP A 328 -18.99 7.81 -3.73
N LEU A 329 -19.76 7.70 -4.80
CA LEU A 329 -21.14 8.14 -4.85
C LEU A 329 -22.11 7.07 -4.32
N PRO A 330 -23.31 7.47 -3.89
CA PRO A 330 -24.34 6.52 -3.52
C PRO A 330 -24.91 5.74 -4.70
N ILE A 331 -25.50 4.56 -4.40
CA ILE A 331 -25.90 3.58 -5.43
C ILE A 331 -26.96 4.10 -6.41
N ASP A 332 -27.81 5.03 -5.98
CA ASP A 332 -28.82 5.70 -6.83
C ASP A 332 -28.20 6.57 -7.93
N ARG A 333 -26.91 6.92 -7.81
CA ARG A 333 -26.16 7.71 -8.80
C ARG A 333 -25.43 6.87 -9.84
N THR A 334 -25.49 5.55 -9.77
CA THR A 334 -24.81 4.65 -10.73
C THR A 334 -25.13 5.00 -12.20
N ASN A 335 -26.40 5.26 -12.51
CA ASN A 335 -26.87 5.55 -13.89
C ASN A 335 -27.02 7.06 -14.17
N ASP A 336 -26.50 7.93 -13.29
CA ASP A 336 -26.57 9.37 -13.48
C ASP A 336 -25.59 9.80 -14.60
N THR A 337 -26.09 10.48 -15.62
CA THR A 337 -25.27 10.85 -16.79
C THR A 337 -24.36 12.06 -16.55
N GLN A 338 -24.55 12.81 -15.46
CA GLN A 338 -23.79 14.01 -15.15
C GLN A 338 -22.67 13.73 -14.14
N ILE A 339 -22.96 12.96 -13.11
CA ILE A 339 -22.02 12.68 -12.00
C ILE A 339 -21.69 11.20 -11.83
N GLY A 340 -22.47 10.28 -12.42
CA GLY A 340 -22.25 8.85 -12.36
C GLY A 340 -21.79 8.29 -13.71
N GLY A 341 -22.32 7.13 -14.08
CA GLY A 341 -22.14 6.55 -15.42
C GLY A 341 -20.72 6.03 -15.72
N ILE A 342 -19.88 5.91 -14.68
CA ILE A 342 -18.55 5.32 -14.77
C ILE A 342 -18.66 3.83 -14.45
N GLU A 343 -18.01 2.98 -15.26
CA GLU A 343 -17.93 1.54 -14.98
C GLU A 343 -17.32 1.31 -13.59
N TYR A 344 -17.83 0.34 -12.84
CA TYR A 344 -17.41 0.06 -11.46
C TYR A 344 -17.80 1.11 -10.39
N CYS A 345 -18.45 2.21 -10.77
CA CYS A 345 -19.23 3.07 -9.87
C CYS A 345 -20.69 2.58 -9.79
N CYS A 346 -21.53 2.96 -8.83
CA CYS A 346 -21.30 3.71 -7.59
C CYS A 346 -21.90 2.89 -6.46
N ARG A 347 -21.18 2.67 -5.37
CA ARG A 347 -21.54 1.64 -4.38
C ARG A 347 -21.32 2.09 -2.94
N ASN A 348 -21.53 3.37 -2.63
CA ASN A 348 -21.33 3.91 -1.28
C ASN A 348 -19.93 3.59 -0.72
N GLY A 349 -18.93 3.44 -1.57
CA GLY A 349 -17.56 3.16 -1.17
C GLY A 349 -17.34 1.69 -0.79
N THR A 350 -18.19 0.78 -1.25
CA THR A 350 -18.05 -0.65 -0.96
C THR A 350 -17.14 -1.32 -2.00
N LEU A 351 -16.04 -1.91 -1.53
CA LEU A 351 -15.10 -2.71 -2.31
C LEU A 351 -14.95 -4.10 -1.70
N TRP A 352 -15.35 -5.11 -2.47
CA TRP A 352 -15.32 -6.51 -2.03
C TRP A 352 -13.99 -7.17 -2.40
N PRO A 353 -13.60 -8.24 -1.70
CA PRO A 353 -12.54 -9.12 -2.18
C PRO A 353 -12.90 -9.68 -3.55
N ALA A 354 -11.93 -9.75 -4.46
CA ALA A 354 -12.13 -10.32 -5.80
C ALA A 354 -12.64 -11.77 -5.78
N LEU A 355 -12.34 -12.52 -4.73
CA LEU A 355 -12.84 -13.89 -4.53
C LEU A 355 -14.37 -13.96 -4.41
N LEU A 356 -15.00 -12.92 -3.85
CA LEU A 356 -16.47 -12.87 -3.71
C LEU A 356 -17.14 -12.43 -5.00
N ASP A 357 -16.65 -11.34 -5.58
CA ASP A 357 -17.20 -10.77 -6.80
C ASP A 357 -16.15 -9.84 -7.43
N GLU A 358 -15.56 -10.30 -8.53
CA GLU A 358 -14.54 -9.56 -9.30
C GLU A 358 -15.06 -8.20 -9.82
N LYS A 359 -16.36 -8.06 -10.10
CA LYS A 359 -16.91 -6.78 -10.55
C LYS A 359 -17.09 -5.79 -9.40
N LYS A 360 -17.29 -6.30 -8.18
CA LYS A 360 -17.38 -5.48 -6.97
C LYS A 360 -16.04 -5.23 -6.29
N SER A 361 -14.95 -5.79 -6.80
CA SER A 361 -13.60 -5.55 -6.29
C SER A 361 -12.92 -4.32 -6.90
N LYS A 362 -13.51 -3.70 -7.92
CA LYS A 362 -12.98 -2.48 -8.55
C LYS A 362 -13.91 -1.32 -8.34
N SER A 363 -13.41 -0.11 -8.19
CA SER A 363 -14.17 1.14 -8.21
C SER A 363 -13.40 2.14 -9.06
N ALA A 364 -14.09 2.97 -9.82
CA ALA A 364 -13.43 3.93 -10.70
C ALA A 364 -14.17 5.25 -10.75
N PHE A 365 -13.40 6.30 -11.01
CA PHE A 365 -13.90 7.64 -11.22
C PHE A 365 -13.04 8.39 -12.23
N LEU A 366 -13.64 9.39 -12.84
CA LEU A 366 -13.02 10.25 -13.83
C LEU A 366 -12.92 11.66 -13.26
N MET A 367 -11.78 12.31 -13.44
CA MET A 367 -11.60 13.70 -13.02
C MET A 367 -10.86 14.54 -14.05
N ASN A 368 -11.33 15.77 -14.23
CA ASN A 368 -10.71 16.75 -15.10
C ASN A 368 -9.84 17.69 -14.27
N VAL A 369 -8.53 17.63 -14.51
CA VAL A 369 -7.50 18.31 -13.70
C VAL A 369 -6.90 19.46 -14.49
N TYR A 370 -6.82 20.64 -13.87
CA TYR A 370 -6.17 21.82 -14.44
C TYR A 370 -4.82 22.05 -13.78
N LYS A 371 -3.85 22.50 -14.58
CA LYS A 371 -2.47 22.76 -14.18
C LYS A 371 -2.25 24.26 -14.05
N VAL A 372 -1.60 24.73 -13.00
CA VAL A 372 -1.23 26.14 -12.83
C VAL A 372 0.22 26.37 -13.31
N PRO A 373 0.57 27.53 -13.92
CA PRO A 373 1.95 27.84 -14.35
C PRO A 373 2.99 27.60 -13.25
N PRO A 374 4.24 27.22 -13.60
CA PRO A 374 4.91 27.53 -14.86
C PRO A 374 4.84 26.44 -15.95
N MET A 375 4.57 25.18 -15.60
CA MET A 375 4.60 24.05 -16.56
C MET A 375 3.24 23.76 -17.21
N SER A 376 2.23 24.59 -16.92
CA SER A 376 0.84 24.43 -17.40
C SER A 376 0.64 24.68 -18.89
N SER A 377 1.68 24.92 -19.69
CA SER A 377 1.60 24.97 -21.15
C SER A 377 2.18 23.71 -21.81
N GLN A 378 2.89 22.88 -21.06
CA GLN A 378 3.57 21.71 -21.58
C GLN A 378 2.65 20.49 -21.56
N LEU A 379 2.32 19.98 -22.75
CA LEU A 379 1.42 18.83 -22.92
C LEU A 379 1.94 17.56 -22.23
N ASN A 380 3.24 17.28 -22.39
CA ASN A 380 3.86 16.04 -21.90
C ASN A 380 4.29 16.11 -20.43
N HIS A 381 4.23 17.30 -19.81
CA HIS A 381 4.57 17.50 -18.41
C HIS A 381 3.33 17.25 -17.55
N ILE A 382 3.29 16.04 -16.98
CA ILE A 382 2.24 15.57 -16.08
C ILE A 382 2.93 14.71 -15.03
N ILE A 383 2.77 15.10 -13.77
CA ILE A 383 3.28 14.41 -12.59
C ILE A 383 2.07 13.84 -11.86
N PRO A 384 2.05 12.54 -11.51
CA PRO A 384 0.93 11.97 -10.78
C PRO A 384 0.90 12.55 -9.37
N PRO A 385 -0.28 12.62 -8.73
CA PRO A 385 -0.33 12.96 -7.32
C PRO A 385 0.40 11.91 -6.48
N GLY A 386 0.95 12.37 -5.36
CA GLY A 386 1.72 11.57 -4.41
C GLY A 386 0.98 11.33 -3.10
N ASN A 387 1.65 10.68 -2.14
CA ASN A 387 1.15 10.52 -0.77
C ASN A 387 -0.29 9.97 -0.69
N TRP A 388 -0.57 8.92 -1.46
CA TRP A 388 -1.88 8.29 -1.47
C TRP A 388 -2.17 7.65 -0.12
N ARG A 389 -3.41 7.77 0.35
CA ARG A 389 -3.87 7.18 1.61
C ARG A 389 -5.28 6.64 1.45
N ILE A 390 -5.52 5.47 2.02
CA ILE A 390 -6.86 4.93 2.23
C ILE A 390 -7.25 5.29 3.67
N GLY A 391 -8.36 5.98 3.87
CA GLY A 391 -8.67 6.61 5.16
C GLY A 391 -9.08 5.63 6.27
N ASP A 392 -9.13 4.32 6.01
CA ASP A 392 -9.31 3.31 7.06
C ASP A 392 -8.07 3.12 7.95
N GLY A 393 -6.92 3.69 7.55
CA GLY A 393 -5.65 3.64 8.30
C GLY A 393 -5.01 2.26 8.36
N ARG A 394 -5.62 1.23 7.78
CA ARG A 394 -5.09 -0.15 7.78
C ARG A 394 -4.07 -0.36 6.69
N PHE A 395 -4.15 0.40 5.60
CA PHE A 395 -3.29 0.25 4.44
C PHE A 395 -2.36 1.44 4.27
N LYS A 396 -1.08 1.16 3.99
CA LYS A 396 -0.08 2.16 3.60
C LYS A 396 0.18 2.02 2.10
N CYS A 397 0.01 3.11 1.38
CA CYS A 397 0.30 3.16 -0.05
C CYS A 397 1.74 3.59 -0.31
N GLY A 398 2.33 3.00 -1.35
CA GLY A 398 3.63 3.39 -1.87
C GLY A 398 3.57 4.61 -2.79
N ILE A 399 4.72 4.92 -3.39
CA ILE A 399 4.83 5.99 -4.38
C ILE A 399 4.26 5.55 -5.75
N PRO A 400 3.75 6.49 -6.57
CA PRO A 400 3.29 6.18 -7.92
C PRO A 400 4.44 5.68 -8.81
N ARG A 401 4.28 4.47 -9.35
CA ARG A 401 5.21 3.81 -10.27
C ARG A 401 4.71 3.97 -11.70
N ARG A 402 5.53 4.52 -12.60
CA ARG A 402 5.16 4.64 -14.01
C ARG A 402 5.24 3.25 -14.66
N ILE A 403 4.11 2.73 -15.12
CA ILE A 403 4.05 1.42 -15.77
C ILE A 403 3.60 1.57 -17.22
N LYS A 404 3.58 0.46 -17.97
CA LYS A 404 3.10 0.43 -19.35
C LYS A 404 1.67 0.99 -19.43
N PRO A 405 1.35 1.86 -20.41
CA PRO A 405 0.03 2.46 -20.50
C PRO A 405 -1.09 1.44 -20.56
N THR A 406 -2.13 1.65 -19.77
CA THR A 406 -3.32 0.79 -19.76
C THR A 406 -3.99 0.80 -21.13
N ALA A 407 -4.27 -0.38 -21.66
CA ALA A 407 -5.06 -0.56 -22.88
C ALA A 407 -6.55 -0.69 -22.53
N TYR A 408 -7.36 0.12 -23.19
CA TYR A 408 -8.82 0.16 -23.10
C TYR A 408 -9.41 -0.42 -24.38
N LEU A 409 -10.19 -1.49 -24.22
CA LEU A 409 -10.94 -2.11 -25.31
C LEU A 409 -12.15 -1.22 -25.65
N ASP A 410 -12.26 -0.81 -26.91
CA ASP A 410 -13.47 -0.16 -27.39
C ASP A 410 -14.55 -1.22 -27.67
N PRO A 411 -15.74 -1.16 -27.03
CA PRO A 411 -16.80 -2.15 -27.24
C PRO A 411 -17.34 -2.19 -28.68
N TYR A 412 -17.13 -1.13 -29.47
CA TYR A 412 -17.68 -0.94 -30.80
C TYR A 412 -16.64 -1.05 -31.91
N LEU A 413 -15.34 -1.01 -31.59
CA LEU A 413 -14.26 -0.98 -32.56
C LEU A 413 -13.22 -2.09 -32.26
N LEU A 414 -12.71 -2.70 -33.32
CA LEU A 414 -11.71 -3.78 -33.22
C LEU A 414 -10.28 -3.24 -33.02
N TYR A 415 -10.12 -2.19 -32.21
CA TYR A 415 -8.82 -1.63 -31.84
C TYR A 415 -8.82 -1.19 -30.37
N GLU A 416 -7.64 -1.26 -29.75
CA GLU A 416 -7.41 -0.80 -28.38
C GLU A 416 -6.97 0.66 -28.40
N THR A 417 -7.51 1.46 -27.47
CA THR A 417 -6.97 2.77 -27.16
C THR A 417 -6.08 2.65 -25.94
N THR A 418 -4.98 3.39 -25.88
CA THR A 418 -4.07 3.36 -24.73
C THR A 418 -4.13 4.68 -23.99
N ALA A 419 -3.98 4.61 -22.66
CA ALA A 419 -3.76 5.81 -21.86
C ALA A 419 -2.52 6.57 -22.38
N PHE A 420 -2.52 7.89 -22.24
CA PHE A 420 -1.35 8.70 -22.55
C PHE A 420 -0.21 8.43 -21.56
N LYS A 421 -0.54 8.29 -20.26
CA LYS A 421 0.38 7.88 -19.20
C LYS A 421 -0.38 7.11 -18.13
N THR A 422 0.28 6.12 -17.55
CA THR A 422 -0.27 5.29 -16.48
C THR A 422 0.71 5.23 -15.31
N TRP A 423 0.18 5.47 -14.11
CA TRP A 423 0.89 5.20 -12.86
C TRP A 423 0.11 4.24 -11.99
N GLN A 424 0.83 3.32 -11.36
CA GLN A 424 0.29 2.40 -10.37
C GLN A 424 0.79 2.79 -8.99
N VAL A 425 -0.13 2.82 -8.04
CA VAL A 425 0.16 2.96 -6.61
C VAL A 425 -0.30 1.68 -5.94
N THR A 426 0.60 1.05 -5.18
CA THR A 426 0.32 -0.20 -4.48
C THR A 426 0.18 0.08 -2.99
N CYS A 427 -0.93 -0.40 -2.40
CA CYS A 427 -1.21 -0.25 -0.97
C CYS A 427 -1.26 -1.61 -0.29
N ASN A 428 -0.51 -1.72 0.81
CA ASN A 428 -0.37 -2.95 1.59
C ASN A 428 -0.78 -2.73 3.05
N GLU A 429 -1.21 -3.81 3.70
CA GLU A 429 -1.61 -3.76 5.10
C GLU A 429 -0.44 -3.32 5.98
N THR A 430 -0.72 -2.45 6.95
CA THR A 430 0.27 -1.92 7.89
C THR A 430 0.56 -2.92 9.01
N GLU A 431 1.77 -2.85 9.55
CA GLU A 431 2.13 -3.61 10.77
C GLU A 431 1.33 -3.11 11.99
N ASN A 432 1.09 -1.79 12.06
CA ASN A 432 0.33 -1.14 13.13
C ASN A 432 -1.17 -1.14 12.80
N LYS A 433 -1.83 -2.28 13.03
CA LYS A 433 -3.26 -2.41 12.79
C LYS A 433 -4.08 -1.68 13.86
N PRO A 434 -5.18 -1.00 13.49
CA PRO A 434 -6.16 -0.52 14.45
C PRO A 434 -6.72 -1.71 15.26
N PRO A 435 -7.29 -1.46 16.46
CA PRO A 435 -7.94 -2.50 17.23
C PRO A 435 -8.99 -3.25 16.38
N PRO A 436 -9.07 -4.59 16.46
CA PRO A 436 -10.10 -5.37 15.78
C PRO A 436 -11.49 -4.89 16.16
N LYS A 437 -12.49 -5.11 15.29
CA LYS A 437 -13.90 -4.76 15.60
C LYS A 437 -14.75 -5.95 16.05
N CYS A 438 -14.20 -7.16 15.95
CA CYS A 438 -14.91 -8.39 16.23
C CYS A 438 -14.17 -9.33 17.17
N CYS A 439 -14.94 -10.13 17.92
CA CYS A 439 -14.41 -11.16 18.79
C CYS A 439 -15.19 -12.46 18.69
N VAL A 440 -14.51 -13.57 18.98
CA VAL A 440 -15.10 -14.92 18.99
C VAL A 440 -15.28 -15.41 20.42
N SER A 441 -16.31 -16.23 20.64
CA SER A 441 -16.55 -16.96 21.89
C SER A 441 -16.86 -18.42 21.60
N PHE A 442 -16.42 -19.32 22.48
CA PHE A 442 -16.54 -20.76 22.32
C PHE A 442 -17.48 -21.38 23.35
N SER A 443 -18.32 -22.29 22.91
CA SER A 443 -19.24 -23.04 23.77
C SER A 443 -19.48 -24.45 23.25
N LYS A 444 -19.97 -25.34 24.12
CA LYS A 444 -20.18 -26.77 23.78
C LYS A 444 -21.35 -27.33 24.57
N TYR A 445 -22.16 -28.18 23.94
CA TYR A 445 -23.33 -28.82 24.55
C TYR A 445 -23.06 -29.60 25.86
N THR A 446 -21.80 -29.98 26.15
CA THR A 446 -21.40 -30.70 27.38
C THR A 446 -20.93 -29.77 28.51
N ASN A 447 -20.93 -28.45 28.31
CA ASN A 447 -20.43 -27.48 29.28
C ASN A 447 -21.44 -26.33 29.41
N ASP A 448 -21.77 -25.95 30.64
CA ASP A 448 -22.74 -24.90 30.99
C ASP A 448 -22.17 -23.47 30.88
N SER A 449 -20.90 -23.36 30.50
CA SER A 449 -20.16 -22.11 30.35
C SER A 449 -19.70 -21.84 28.92
N ILE A 450 -19.52 -20.57 28.62
CA ILE A 450 -18.97 -20.05 27.38
C ILE A 450 -17.63 -19.42 27.71
N VAL A 451 -16.61 -19.74 26.92
CA VAL A 451 -15.30 -19.10 26.98
C VAL A 451 -15.36 -17.85 26.07
N PRO A 452 -15.37 -16.63 26.63
CA PRO A 452 -15.37 -15.42 25.83
C PRO A 452 -13.97 -15.12 25.26
N CYS A 453 -13.88 -14.10 24.42
CA CYS A 453 -12.60 -13.50 24.08
C CYS A 453 -11.98 -12.78 25.30
N ARG A 454 -10.71 -12.38 25.16
CA ARG A 454 -10.00 -11.63 26.20
C ARG A 454 -10.59 -10.24 26.44
N THR A 455 -10.33 -9.68 27.62
CA THR A 455 -10.71 -8.31 27.95
C THR A 455 -10.04 -7.30 27.04
N CYS A 456 -10.72 -6.19 26.75
CA CYS A 456 -10.22 -5.13 25.86
C CYS A 456 -9.81 -5.62 24.46
N ALA A 457 -10.41 -6.71 23.96
CA ALA A 457 -10.10 -7.28 22.66
C ALA A 457 -10.15 -6.26 21.52
N CYS A 458 -11.13 -5.35 21.56
CA CYS A 458 -11.36 -4.30 20.55
C CYS A 458 -10.94 -2.89 21.01
N GLY A 459 -10.10 -2.81 22.05
CA GLY A 459 -9.60 -1.56 22.62
C GLY A 459 -10.48 -1.04 23.77
N CYS A 460 -9.84 -0.70 24.89
CA CYS A 460 -10.52 -0.15 26.06
C CYS A 460 -10.44 1.37 26.10
N PRO A 461 -11.47 2.06 26.63
CA PRO A 461 -11.39 3.49 26.91
C PRO A 461 -10.28 3.77 27.93
N ALA A 462 -9.65 4.95 27.84
CA ALA A 462 -8.55 5.34 28.72
C ALA A 462 -8.93 5.36 30.21
N SER A 463 -10.22 5.54 30.52
CA SER A 463 -10.76 5.48 31.88
C SER A 463 -12.12 4.77 31.84
N PRO A 464 -12.15 3.44 31.94
CA PRO A 464 -13.39 2.68 31.88
C PRO A 464 -14.27 2.96 33.09
N GLN A 465 -15.57 3.08 32.84
CA GLN A 465 -16.59 3.27 33.87
C GLN A 465 -17.67 2.17 33.72
N PRO A 466 -17.88 1.30 34.73
CA PRO A 466 -17.17 1.24 36.02
C PRO A 466 -15.69 0.84 35.87
N ALA A 467 -14.87 1.18 36.87
CA ALA A 467 -13.45 0.82 36.89
C ALA A 467 -13.28 -0.71 36.79
N CYS A 468 -12.42 -1.16 35.88
CA CYS A 468 -12.17 -2.56 35.58
C CYS A 468 -10.69 -2.81 35.30
N ASN A 469 -10.27 -4.07 35.39
CA ASN A 469 -8.92 -4.49 35.04
C ASN A 469 -8.83 -4.87 33.56
N ALA A 470 -8.07 -4.09 32.79
CA ALA A 470 -7.88 -4.31 31.35
C ALA A 470 -7.03 -5.56 31.02
N SER A 471 -6.20 -6.02 31.96
CA SER A 471 -5.24 -7.12 31.78
C SER A 471 -5.65 -8.42 32.48
N ALA A 472 -6.78 -8.44 33.18
CA ALA A 472 -7.27 -9.66 33.83
C ALA A 472 -7.89 -10.62 32.80
N SER A 473 -7.76 -11.92 33.02
CA SER A 473 -8.46 -12.91 32.18
C SER A 473 -9.97 -12.71 32.24
N ALA A 474 -10.63 -12.85 31.09
CA ALA A 474 -12.07 -12.73 30.99
C ALA A 474 -12.79 -13.83 31.80
N MET A 475 -13.90 -13.46 32.45
CA MET A 475 -14.71 -14.42 33.21
C MET A 475 -15.59 -15.24 32.27
N LEU A 476 -15.77 -16.53 32.57
CA LEU A 476 -16.70 -17.40 31.85
C LEU A 476 -18.12 -16.84 31.88
N LEU A 477 -18.83 -16.97 30.75
CA LEU A 477 -20.20 -16.48 30.62
C LEU A 477 -21.20 -17.65 30.74
N PRO A 478 -22.33 -17.49 31.44
CA PRO A 478 -23.45 -18.41 31.29
C PRO A 478 -24.14 -18.24 29.92
N TYR A 479 -24.80 -19.28 29.42
CA TYR A 479 -25.53 -19.20 28.14
C TYR A 479 -26.59 -18.09 28.08
N SER A 480 -27.23 -17.78 29.21
CA SER A 480 -28.22 -16.70 29.27
C SER A 480 -27.63 -15.31 29.02
N ALA A 481 -26.33 -15.12 29.26
CA ALA A 481 -25.67 -13.82 29.13
C ALA A 481 -25.28 -13.48 27.68
N ILE A 482 -25.15 -14.47 26.79
CA ILE A 482 -24.65 -14.22 25.43
C ILE A 482 -25.59 -13.38 24.57
N THR A 483 -26.90 -13.48 24.82
CA THR A 483 -27.93 -12.68 24.16
C THR A 483 -28.19 -11.34 24.85
N MET A 484 -27.42 -11.01 25.89
CA MET A 484 -27.48 -9.72 26.56
C MET A 484 -26.35 -8.81 26.09
N HIS A 485 -26.63 -7.51 26.10
CA HIS A 485 -25.62 -6.49 25.85
C HIS A 485 -24.43 -6.67 26.81
N PRO A 486 -23.17 -6.60 26.36
CA PRO A 486 -21.98 -6.79 27.18
C PRO A 486 -22.00 -6.04 28.51
N GLU A 487 -22.41 -4.77 28.50
CA GLU A 487 -22.51 -3.91 29.69
C GLU A 487 -23.46 -4.44 30.78
N ASN A 488 -24.46 -5.24 30.40
CA ASN A 488 -25.47 -5.77 31.31
C ASN A 488 -25.17 -7.21 31.78
N ARG A 489 -24.04 -7.80 31.37
CA ARG A 489 -23.70 -9.20 31.70
C ARG A 489 -23.18 -9.37 33.12
N THR A 490 -22.59 -8.34 33.73
CA THR A 490 -21.88 -8.42 35.01
C THR A 490 -22.69 -9.09 36.11
N ARG A 491 -23.97 -8.71 36.28
CA ARG A 491 -24.84 -9.30 37.31
C ARG A 491 -25.03 -10.81 37.10
N GLN A 492 -25.21 -11.26 35.86
CA GLN A 492 -25.39 -12.68 35.56
C GLN A 492 -24.09 -13.47 35.71
N ILE A 493 -22.95 -12.88 35.31
CA ILE A 493 -21.63 -13.50 35.48
C ILE A 493 -21.36 -13.75 36.97
N LEU A 494 -21.59 -12.74 37.82
CA LEU A 494 -21.38 -12.84 39.27
C LEU A 494 -22.33 -13.86 39.91
N ALA A 495 -23.62 -13.85 39.55
CA ALA A 495 -24.58 -14.82 40.05
C ALA A 495 -24.22 -16.26 39.63
N TRP A 496 -23.77 -16.46 38.39
CA TRP A 496 -23.32 -17.77 37.91
C TRP A 496 -22.03 -18.22 38.60
N ALA A 497 -21.08 -17.31 38.82
CA ALA A 497 -19.85 -17.60 39.55
C ALA A 497 -20.13 -18.06 40.98
N ASP A 498 -21.09 -17.42 41.66
CA ASP A 498 -21.55 -17.79 43.00
C ASP A 498 -22.19 -19.19 43.01
N ILE A 499 -23.13 -19.47 42.10
CA ILE A 499 -23.78 -20.78 41.96
C ILE A 499 -22.78 -21.91 41.70
N ASN A 500 -21.73 -21.64 40.90
CA ASN A 500 -20.69 -22.62 40.59
C ASN A 500 -19.54 -22.63 41.60
N HIS A 501 -19.69 -21.96 42.74
CA HIS A 501 -18.72 -21.88 43.82
C HIS A 501 -17.32 -21.41 43.35
N ASN A 502 -17.27 -20.52 42.34
CA ASN A 502 -16.02 -19.94 41.88
C ASN A 502 -15.58 -18.84 42.85
N LYS A 503 -14.63 -19.17 43.73
CA LYS A 503 -14.14 -18.27 44.79
C LYS A 503 -13.12 -17.23 44.30
N ASN A 504 -12.62 -17.35 43.07
CA ASN A 504 -11.55 -16.50 42.53
C ASN A 504 -12.13 -15.40 41.62
N ILE A 505 -12.94 -14.51 42.18
CA ILE A 505 -13.47 -13.35 41.44
C ILE A 505 -12.46 -12.19 41.55
N PRO A 506 -11.90 -11.70 40.43
CA PRO A 506 -10.97 -10.57 40.47
C PRO A 506 -11.64 -9.28 40.99
N ASN A 507 -10.89 -8.48 41.77
CA ASN A 507 -11.29 -7.13 42.17
C ASN A 507 -10.10 -6.18 41.94
N PRO A 508 -10.17 -5.22 40.99
CA PRO A 508 -11.33 -4.88 40.16
C PRO A 508 -11.70 -5.99 39.15
N LEU A 509 -12.98 -6.01 38.76
CA LEU A 509 -13.50 -6.98 37.79
C LEU A 509 -12.81 -6.84 36.43
N PRO A 510 -12.69 -7.90 35.62
CA PRO A 510 -12.14 -7.80 34.28
C PRO A 510 -13.00 -6.90 33.40
N CYS A 511 -12.37 -6.13 32.51
CA CYS A 511 -13.08 -5.29 31.56
C CYS A 511 -13.86 -6.13 30.52
N GLN A 512 -14.86 -5.53 29.87
CA GLN A 512 -15.50 -6.14 28.71
C GLN A 512 -14.57 -6.15 27.48
N ASP A 513 -14.99 -6.81 26.41
CA ASP A 513 -14.23 -6.90 25.15
C ASP A 513 -14.28 -5.62 24.30
N TYR A 514 -15.33 -4.82 24.45
CA TYR A 514 -15.63 -3.60 23.67
C TYR A 514 -15.79 -3.84 22.17
N CYS A 515 -16.12 -5.05 21.76
CA CYS A 515 -16.27 -5.40 20.35
C CYS A 515 -17.69 -5.12 19.84
N GLY A 516 -17.80 -4.53 18.65
CA GLY A 516 -19.08 -4.28 17.99
C GLY A 516 -19.74 -5.58 17.52
N VAL A 517 -18.95 -6.49 16.96
CA VAL A 517 -19.45 -7.79 16.47
C VAL A 517 -18.95 -8.93 17.36
N ALA A 518 -19.86 -9.73 17.89
CA ALA A 518 -19.55 -10.92 18.67
C ALA A 518 -19.99 -12.18 17.92
N ILE A 519 -19.05 -13.10 17.70
CA ILE A 519 -19.28 -14.36 17.00
C ILE A 519 -19.24 -15.50 18.03
N ASN A 520 -20.32 -16.26 18.16
CA ASN A 520 -20.32 -17.46 18.98
C ASN A 520 -20.19 -18.70 18.11
N TRP A 521 -19.17 -19.51 18.40
CA TRP A 521 -19.02 -20.85 17.86
C TRP A 521 -19.42 -21.88 18.93
N HIS A 522 -20.52 -22.57 18.69
CA HIS A 522 -21.09 -23.54 19.61
C HIS A 522 -21.05 -24.95 19.02
N ILE A 523 -20.42 -25.90 19.71
CA ILE A 523 -20.53 -27.32 19.32
C ILE A 523 -21.89 -27.85 19.77
N VAL A 524 -22.74 -28.18 18.80
CA VAL A 524 -24.14 -28.59 19.01
C VAL A 524 -24.22 -30.08 19.34
N SER A 525 -23.51 -30.92 18.59
CA SER A 525 -23.54 -32.37 18.77
C SER A 525 -22.28 -33.03 18.23
N ASN A 526 -21.93 -34.18 18.81
CA ASN A 526 -20.80 -35.00 18.38
C ASN A 526 -21.21 -36.48 18.44
N PHE A 527 -21.25 -37.17 17.29
CA PHE A 527 -21.67 -38.57 17.17
C PHE A 527 -20.65 -39.38 16.36
N THR A 528 -20.91 -40.67 16.13
CA THR A 528 -19.95 -41.59 15.50
C THR A 528 -19.61 -41.20 14.05
N GLY A 529 -20.61 -40.87 13.24
CA GLY A 529 -20.42 -40.53 11.81
C GLY A 529 -20.03 -39.07 11.53
N GLY A 530 -20.16 -38.17 12.50
CA GLY A 530 -20.02 -36.73 12.26
C GLY A 530 -20.24 -35.89 13.51
N TRP A 531 -20.24 -34.58 13.31
CA TRP A 531 -20.52 -33.59 14.35
C TRP A 531 -21.10 -32.32 13.72
N SER A 532 -21.67 -31.46 14.56
CA SER A 532 -22.22 -30.19 14.11
C SER A 532 -21.86 -29.04 15.05
N SER A 533 -21.67 -27.86 14.46
CA SER A 533 -21.52 -26.60 15.18
C SER A 533 -22.59 -25.60 14.77
N ARG A 534 -22.80 -24.58 15.59
CA ARG A 534 -23.62 -23.42 15.29
C ARG A 534 -22.75 -22.19 15.38
N MET A 535 -22.70 -21.43 14.30
CA MET A 535 -22.16 -20.08 14.29
C MET A 535 -23.32 -19.11 14.52
N THR A 536 -23.18 -18.22 15.49
CA THR A 536 -24.13 -17.12 15.74
C THR A 536 -23.39 -15.80 15.67
N LEU A 537 -23.83 -14.92 14.78
CA LEU A 537 -23.38 -13.55 14.67
C LEU A 537 -24.27 -12.66 15.54
N PHE A 538 -23.66 -11.84 16.38
CA PHE A 538 -24.31 -10.79 17.14
C PHE A 538 -23.68 -9.45 16.78
N ASP A 539 -24.51 -8.50 16.42
CA ASP A 539 -24.10 -7.12 16.19
C ASP A 539 -24.64 -6.22 17.32
N TRP A 540 -23.72 -5.68 18.11
CA TRP A 540 -23.95 -4.76 19.20
C TRP A 540 -23.67 -3.31 18.80
N SER A 541 -23.23 -3.07 17.56
CA SER A 541 -22.94 -1.73 17.03
C SER A 541 -24.18 -1.03 16.47
N ASP A 542 -24.03 0.24 16.12
CA ASP A 542 -25.02 1.05 15.40
C ASP A 542 -24.89 0.95 13.87
N VAL A 543 -24.00 0.09 13.37
CA VAL A 543 -23.72 -0.11 11.95
C VAL A 543 -24.48 -1.33 11.44
N THR A 544 -25.07 -1.23 10.25
CA THR A 544 -25.63 -2.41 9.57
C THR A 544 -24.59 -2.94 8.60
N PHE A 545 -24.36 -4.26 8.59
CA PHE A 545 -23.44 -4.93 7.68
C PHE A 545 -24.20 -5.61 6.53
N PRO A 546 -24.38 -4.92 5.37
CA PRO A 546 -24.94 -5.52 4.18
C PRO A 546 -23.94 -6.46 3.51
N ASP A 547 -24.46 -7.55 2.96
CA ASP A 547 -23.70 -8.61 2.30
C ASP A 547 -22.47 -9.01 3.11
N TRP A 548 -22.66 -9.26 4.39
CA TRP A 548 -21.59 -9.66 5.29
C TRP A 548 -20.99 -10.99 4.83
N PHE A 549 -19.71 -11.19 5.15
CA PHE A 549 -19.05 -12.47 5.01
C PHE A 549 -18.13 -12.75 6.18
N ALA A 550 -17.83 -14.03 6.37
CA ALA A 550 -16.82 -14.47 7.31
C ALA A 550 -15.94 -15.55 6.68
N VAL A 551 -14.69 -15.64 7.12
CA VAL A 551 -13.79 -16.74 6.78
C VAL A 551 -13.43 -17.47 8.05
N LEU A 552 -13.57 -18.80 8.03
CA LEU A 552 -13.27 -19.67 9.17
C LEU A 552 -12.08 -20.57 8.82
N GLN A 553 -10.96 -20.40 9.51
CA GLN A 553 -9.82 -21.32 9.38
C GLN A 553 -10.00 -22.50 10.34
N MET A 554 -10.10 -23.71 9.79
CA MET A 554 -10.42 -24.93 10.54
C MET A 554 -9.50 -26.09 10.14
N PRO A 555 -8.18 -26.04 10.40
CA PRO A 555 -7.23 -27.01 9.86
C PRO A 555 -7.58 -28.47 10.16
N GLY A 556 -7.99 -28.77 11.39
CA GLY A 556 -8.34 -30.13 11.82
C GLY A 556 -9.69 -30.65 11.30
N ALA A 557 -10.61 -29.75 10.93
CA ALA A 557 -11.99 -30.09 10.55
C ALA A 557 -12.33 -29.83 9.07
N TYR A 558 -11.48 -29.08 8.35
CA TYR A 558 -11.74 -28.60 7.01
C TYR A 558 -12.09 -29.72 6.02
N GLN A 559 -11.34 -30.83 6.05
CA GLN A 559 -11.60 -31.99 5.19
C GLN A 559 -12.97 -32.62 5.45
N GLY A 560 -13.45 -32.54 6.69
CA GLY A 560 -14.75 -33.05 7.11
C GLY A 560 -15.92 -32.12 6.83
N PHE A 561 -15.69 -30.85 6.46
CA PHE A 561 -16.78 -29.90 6.23
C PHE A 561 -17.70 -30.36 5.10
N GLN A 562 -19.01 -30.40 5.37
CA GLN A 562 -20.05 -30.80 4.41
C GLN A 562 -20.83 -29.59 3.90
N GLN A 563 -21.55 -28.88 4.78
CA GLN A 563 -22.38 -27.73 4.40
C GLN A 563 -22.75 -26.86 5.61
N ALA A 564 -23.21 -25.64 5.34
CA ALA A 564 -23.97 -24.81 6.27
C ALA A 564 -25.44 -24.73 5.82
N TYR A 565 -26.38 -24.62 6.75
CA TYR A 565 -27.82 -24.72 6.43
C TYR A 565 -28.50 -23.39 6.13
N SER A 566 -28.28 -22.36 6.96
CA SER A 566 -28.90 -21.03 6.81
C SER A 566 -27.94 -20.00 6.20
N PHE A 567 -26.68 -20.37 6.03
CA PHE A 567 -25.64 -19.59 5.36
C PHE A 567 -25.14 -20.38 4.15
N ASN A 568 -24.60 -19.69 3.17
CA ASN A 568 -23.82 -20.32 2.11
C ASN A 568 -22.37 -20.44 2.60
N ALA A 569 -21.78 -21.62 2.49
CA ALA A 569 -20.43 -21.86 2.97
C ALA A 569 -19.65 -22.72 1.97
N THR A 570 -18.55 -22.18 1.47
CA THR A 570 -17.72 -22.77 0.43
C THR A 570 -16.29 -22.93 0.89
N LYS A 571 -15.71 -24.09 0.59
CA LYS A 571 -14.28 -24.35 0.82
C LYS A 571 -13.45 -23.42 -0.07
N MET A 572 -12.48 -22.72 0.51
CA MET A 572 -11.64 -21.78 -0.24
C MET A 572 -10.59 -22.50 -1.11
N PRO A 573 -10.25 -21.94 -2.28
CA PRO A 573 -9.16 -22.45 -3.09
C PRO A 573 -7.81 -22.24 -2.37
N ASN A 574 -6.80 -23.03 -2.76
CA ASN A 574 -5.44 -22.85 -2.23
C ASN A 574 -4.87 -21.50 -2.68
N MET A 575 -4.56 -20.64 -1.71
CA MET A 575 -3.94 -19.34 -1.94
C MET A 575 -2.45 -19.48 -1.62
N ASN A 576 -1.60 -19.51 -2.65
CA ASN A 576 -0.16 -19.79 -2.65
C ASN A 576 0.66 -19.09 -1.53
N GLY A 577 0.55 -19.57 -0.28
CA GLY A 577 1.29 -19.05 0.89
C GLY A 577 0.71 -17.82 1.58
N THR A 578 -0.42 -17.26 1.13
CA THR A 578 -1.08 -16.11 1.77
C THR A 578 -2.30 -16.55 2.57
N ALA A 579 -2.42 -16.06 3.81
CA ALA A 579 -3.63 -16.27 4.61
C ALA A 579 -4.83 -15.49 4.02
N PRO A 580 -6.06 -16.04 4.09
CA PRO A 580 -6.42 -17.35 4.65
C PRO A 580 -5.92 -18.50 3.77
N ASP A 581 -5.39 -19.54 4.40
CA ASP A 581 -4.81 -20.68 3.69
C ASP A 581 -5.89 -21.66 3.16
N ASN A 582 -5.43 -22.75 2.56
CA ASN A 582 -6.26 -23.80 1.98
C ASN A 582 -7.12 -24.60 2.97
N THR A 583 -7.11 -24.26 4.27
CA THR A 583 -7.96 -24.88 5.30
C THR A 583 -9.14 -23.99 5.73
N SER A 584 -9.44 -22.99 4.91
CA SER A 584 -10.44 -21.96 5.22
C SER A 584 -11.78 -22.21 4.51
N VAL A 585 -12.87 -21.92 5.21
CA VAL A 585 -14.24 -21.93 4.65
C VAL A 585 -14.76 -20.50 4.60
N MET A 586 -15.15 -20.05 3.41
CA MET A 586 -15.82 -18.78 3.19
C MET A 586 -17.30 -18.92 3.48
N VAL A 587 -17.88 -18.00 4.24
CA VAL A 587 -19.27 -18.03 4.71
C VAL A 587 -19.95 -16.72 4.36
N THR A 588 -21.11 -16.79 3.71
CA THR A 588 -21.94 -15.63 3.35
C THR A 588 -23.41 -15.89 3.72
N GLY A 589 -24.17 -14.82 3.90
CA GLY A 589 -25.61 -14.92 4.10
C GLY A 589 -26.35 -15.37 2.85
N LEU A 590 -27.36 -16.23 3.00
CA LEU A 590 -28.34 -16.49 1.93
C LEU A 590 -29.20 -15.24 1.69
N GLN A 591 -29.93 -15.21 0.58
CA GLN A 591 -30.86 -14.12 0.29
C GLN A 591 -31.83 -13.91 1.45
N GLY A 592 -31.90 -12.67 1.97
CA GLY A 592 -32.71 -12.32 3.14
C GLY A 592 -32.00 -12.50 4.49
N LEU A 593 -30.86 -13.20 4.53
CA LEU A 593 -29.95 -13.33 5.67
C LEU A 593 -28.59 -12.68 5.42
N ASN A 594 -28.44 -11.97 4.30
CA ASN A 594 -27.24 -11.25 3.90
C ASN A 594 -27.09 -9.89 4.59
N TYR A 595 -28.05 -9.45 5.40
CA TYR A 595 -27.97 -8.22 6.19
C TYR A 595 -27.88 -8.56 7.67
N LEU A 596 -26.73 -8.24 8.30
CA LEU A 596 -26.63 -8.23 9.76
C LEU A 596 -27.00 -6.83 10.24
N MET A 597 -28.20 -6.72 10.81
CA MET A 597 -28.78 -5.45 11.25
C MET A 597 -28.03 -4.89 12.45
N ALA A 598 -27.93 -3.57 12.54
CA ALA A 598 -27.45 -2.88 13.74
C ALA A 598 -28.25 -3.26 14.99
N ALA A 599 -27.64 -3.08 16.17
CA ALA A 599 -28.31 -3.24 17.44
C ALA A 599 -29.49 -2.27 17.59
N THR A 600 -30.53 -2.75 18.27
CA THR A 600 -31.63 -1.91 18.75
C THR A 600 -31.48 -1.71 20.25
N ASN A 601 -32.19 -0.73 20.82
CA ASN A 601 -32.24 -0.51 22.27
C ASN A 601 -32.64 -1.75 23.11
N ARG A 602 -33.17 -2.80 22.48
CA ARG A 602 -33.64 -4.02 23.15
C ARG A 602 -32.79 -5.26 22.87
N SER A 603 -32.16 -5.36 21.70
CA SER A 603 -31.44 -6.57 21.28
C SER A 603 -30.42 -6.30 20.18
N ALA A 604 -29.35 -7.09 20.17
CA ALA A 604 -28.42 -7.18 19.04
C ALA A 604 -29.12 -7.58 17.74
N GLY A 605 -28.55 -7.17 16.62
CA GLY A 605 -28.74 -7.89 15.37
C GLY A 605 -28.24 -9.33 15.53
N LYS A 606 -29.00 -10.29 15.00
CA LYS A 606 -28.68 -11.71 15.20
C LYS A 606 -28.91 -12.52 13.94
N LEU A 607 -27.88 -13.25 13.53
CA LEU A 607 -27.96 -14.29 12.50
C LEU A 607 -27.31 -15.57 13.01
N GLN A 608 -27.80 -16.73 12.59
CA GLN A 608 -27.20 -18.01 12.99
C GLN A 608 -27.36 -19.06 11.90
N SER A 609 -26.41 -19.99 11.85
CA SER A 609 -26.48 -21.18 11.00
C SER A 609 -25.81 -22.36 11.68
N VAL A 610 -26.28 -23.56 11.34
CA VAL A 610 -25.65 -24.82 11.74
C VAL A 610 -24.73 -25.28 10.61
N PHE A 611 -23.59 -25.83 10.97
CA PHE A 611 -22.55 -26.38 10.10
C PHE A 611 -22.43 -27.86 10.40
N SER A 612 -22.37 -28.70 9.36
CA SER A 612 -22.23 -30.15 9.51
C SER A 612 -20.87 -30.62 9.00
N TYR A 613 -20.31 -31.58 9.74
CA TYR A 613 -19.00 -32.14 9.47
C TYR A 613 -19.04 -33.67 9.55
N THR A 614 -18.39 -34.34 8.60
CA THR A 614 -18.17 -35.79 8.62
C THR A 614 -16.82 -36.13 9.26
N LYS A 615 -16.80 -37.23 10.02
CA LYS A 615 -15.57 -37.80 10.58
C LYS A 615 -14.86 -38.78 9.66
N LEU A 616 -15.47 -39.13 8.52
CA LEU A 616 -14.92 -40.12 7.58
C LEU A 616 -13.55 -39.68 7.04
N THR A 617 -13.36 -38.37 6.85
CA THR A 617 -12.13 -37.76 6.33
C THR A 617 -11.29 -37.08 7.41
N THR A 618 -11.73 -37.10 8.67
CA THR A 618 -11.12 -36.41 9.82
C THR A 618 -11.08 -37.34 11.04
N SER A 619 -10.46 -38.51 10.87
CA SER A 619 -10.26 -39.45 11.98
C SER A 619 -9.23 -38.89 12.97
N GLY A 620 -9.50 -39.05 14.28
CA GLY A 620 -8.54 -38.67 15.33
C GLY A 620 -8.48 -37.18 15.69
N MET A 621 -9.51 -36.39 15.38
CA MET A 621 -9.62 -34.99 15.85
C MET A 621 -9.51 -34.89 17.37
N ARG A 622 -8.69 -33.94 17.84
CA ARG A 622 -8.58 -33.52 19.24
C ARG A 622 -9.69 -32.54 19.58
N GLU A 623 -9.88 -32.28 20.87
CA GLU A 623 -10.91 -31.37 21.36
C GLU A 623 -10.79 -29.95 20.76
N GLN A 624 -9.56 -29.47 20.56
CA GLN A 624 -9.31 -28.16 19.94
C GLN A 624 -9.70 -28.10 18.45
N ASP A 625 -9.64 -29.23 17.73
CA ASP A 625 -9.83 -29.27 16.28
C ASP A 625 -11.30 -29.03 15.88
N TYR A 626 -12.24 -29.05 16.84
CA TYR A 626 -13.64 -28.69 16.66
C TYR A 626 -13.90 -27.17 16.61
N PHE A 627 -12.91 -26.36 16.96
CA PHE A 627 -13.00 -24.90 17.04
C PHE A 627 -12.14 -24.24 15.95
N PRO A 628 -12.55 -23.08 15.41
CA PRO A 628 -11.73 -22.34 14.46
C PRO A 628 -10.46 -21.82 15.13
N GLU A 629 -9.35 -21.90 14.41
CA GLU A 629 -8.09 -21.29 14.86
C GLU A 629 -8.09 -19.78 14.58
N LYS A 630 -8.73 -19.37 13.49
CA LYS A 630 -8.92 -17.97 13.11
C LYS A 630 -10.30 -17.75 12.50
N VAL A 631 -10.83 -16.55 12.73
CA VAL A 631 -12.05 -16.07 12.10
C VAL A 631 -11.80 -14.67 11.57
N TRP A 632 -12.12 -14.43 10.30
CA TRP A 632 -12.21 -13.08 9.76
C TRP A 632 -13.68 -12.73 9.56
N PHE A 633 -14.07 -11.51 9.91
CA PHE A 633 -15.39 -10.97 9.63
C PHE A 633 -15.24 -9.70 8.78
N ASN A 634 -15.86 -9.67 7.60
CA ASN A 634 -15.71 -8.60 6.62
C ASN A 634 -14.23 -8.20 6.38
N GLY A 635 -13.34 -9.19 6.33
CA GLY A 635 -11.91 -9.00 6.05
C GLY A 635 -11.05 -8.56 7.23
N GLU A 636 -11.63 -8.34 8.41
CA GLU A 636 -10.89 -8.08 9.65
C GLU A 636 -10.72 -9.37 10.46
N GLU A 637 -9.51 -9.64 10.97
CA GLU A 637 -9.25 -10.79 11.85
C GLU A 637 -9.85 -10.53 13.24
N CYS A 638 -10.73 -11.42 13.67
CA CYS A 638 -11.37 -11.34 14.98
C CYS A 638 -10.45 -11.88 16.08
N VAL A 639 -10.60 -11.33 17.28
CA VAL A 639 -9.88 -11.84 18.46
C VAL A 639 -10.47 -13.17 18.90
N MET A 640 -9.62 -14.20 18.94
CA MET A 640 -9.99 -15.55 19.39
C MET A 640 -9.92 -15.69 20.92
N PRO A 641 -10.74 -16.56 21.54
CA PRO A 641 -10.59 -16.95 22.94
C PRO A 641 -9.22 -17.56 23.25
N GLU A 642 -8.72 -17.36 24.47
CA GLU A 642 -7.45 -17.96 24.93
C GLU A 642 -7.55 -19.48 25.18
N GLY A 643 -8.76 -20.04 25.16
CA GLY A 643 -9.00 -21.46 25.38
C GLY A 643 -10.38 -21.90 24.90
N PHE A 644 -10.69 -23.17 25.08
CA PHE A 644 -11.94 -23.78 24.67
C PHE A 644 -12.65 -24.47 25.85
N PRO A 645 -13.98 -24.64 25.80
CA PRO A 645 -14.72 -25.33 26.85
C PRO A 645 -14.24 -26.78 26.99
N LEU A 646 -13.61 -27.11 28.12
CA LEU A 646 -13.24 -28.48 28.44
C LEU A 646 -14.46 -29.24 28.95
N SER A 647 -14.61 -30.50 28.55
CA SER A 647 -15.53 -31.44 29.21
C SER A 647 -15.12 -31.56 30.68
N ARG A 648 -16.07 -31.68 31.62
CA ARG A 648 -15.88 -31.68 33.09
C ARG A 648 -15.02 -32.83 33.68
N SER A 649 -14.13 -33.41 32.90
CA SER A 649 -13.14 -34.41 33.29
C SER A 649 -11.74 -33.86 33.03
N GLY A 650 -11.27 -32.99 33.92
CA GLY A 650 -9.90 -32.48 33.89
C GLY A 650 -9.78 -31.14 34.60
N ALA A 651 -9.31 -31.17 35.84
CA ALA A 651 -8.69 -29.99 36.44
C ALA A 651 -7.66 -29.40 35.46
N LEU A 652 -7.54 -28.07 35.44
CA LEU A 652 -6.51 -27.34 34.68
C LEU A 652 -5.19 -28.12 34.71
N PRO A 653 -4.58 -28.47 33.56
CA PRO A 653 -3.24 -29.02 33.58
C PRO A 653 -2.32 -27.87 33.99
N THR A 654 -1.89 -27.87 35.25
CA THR A 654 -0.72 -27.11 35.68
C THR A 654 0.44 -27.47 34.75
N ARG A 655 1.08 -26.46 34.17
CA ARG A 655 2.25 -26.59 33.27
C ARG A 655 3.18 -27.72 33.74
N PRO A 656 3.63 -28.63 32.85
CA PRO A 656 4.51 -29.75 33.21
C PRO A 656 5.85 -29.32 33.83
N GLY A 657 6.24 -28.05 33.68
CA GLY A 657 7.43 -27.49 34.29
C GLY A 657 7.39 -27.38 35.83
N VAL A 658 6.22 -27.24 36.46
CA VAL A 658 6.13 -27.04 37.92
C VAL A 658 6.24 -28.37 38.69
N LEU A 659 5.64 -29.45 38.16
CA LEU A 659 5.78 -30.78 38.74
C LEU A 659 7.19 -31.34 38.55
N ALA A 660 7.83 -31.11 37.39
CA ALA A 660 9.21 -31.52 37.17
C ALA A 660 10.20 -30.83 38.12
N PHE A 661 10.00 -29.53 38.41
CA PHE A 661 10.84 -28.79 39.36
C PHE A 661 10.64 -29.25 40.81
N ALA A 662 9.40 -29.56 41.20
CA ALA A 662 9.10 -30.07 42.53
C ALA A 662 9.66 -31.49 42.77
N ILE A 663 9.59 -32.36 41.75
CA ILE A 663 10.18 -33.70 41.80
C ILE A 663 11.72 -33.62 41.83
N PHE A 664 12.32 -32.70 41.06
CA PHE A 664 13.77 -32.47 41.07
C PHE A 664 14.29 -31.89 42.39
N LEU A 665 13.51 -31.01 43.03
CA LEU A 665 13.83 -30.49 44.36
C LEU A 665 13.71 -31.57 45.43
N MET A 666 12.68 -32.43 45.38
CA MET A 666 12.57 -33.57 46.30
C MET A 666 13.72 -34.56 46.13
N SER A 667 14.09 -34.91 44.88
CA SER A 667 15.21 -35.83 44.63
C SER A 667 16.56 -35.23 45.06
N CYS A 668 16.76 -33.92 44.89
CA CYS A 668 17.95 -33.23 45.42
C CYS A 668 17.98 -33.22 46.95
N THR A 669 16.85 -33.02 47.63
CA THR A 669 16.82 -33.05 49.10
C THR A 669 17.10 -34.45 49.66
N MET A 670 16.57 -35.52 49.04
CA MET A 670 16.87 -36.89 49.49
C MET A 670 18.34 -37.26 49.25
N ALA A 671 18.92 -36.86 48.11
CA ALA A 671 20.35 -37.06 47.85
C ALA A 671 21.25 -36.27 48.83
N PHE A 672 20.81 -35.10 49.30
CA PHE A 672 21.53 -34.32 50.32
C PHE A 672 21.47 -34.97 51.71
N TYR A 673 20.35 -35.59 52.08
CA TYR A 673 20.22 -36.33 53.34
C TYR A 673 21.05 -37.62 53.34
N ASP A 674 21.13 -38.33 52.22
CA ASP A 674 21.98 -39.52 52.09
C ASP A 674 23.49 -39.18 52.15
N PHE A 675 23.90 -37.98 51.69
CA PHE A 675 25.29 -37.53 51.75
C PHE A 675 25.73 -37.04 53.14
N LEU A 676 24.79 -36.54 53.95
CA LEU A 676 25.03 -36.11 55.34
C LEU A 676 24.93 -37.25 56.36
N GLY A 677 24.42 -38.43 55.96
CA GLY A 677 24.39 -39.64 56.79
C GLY A 677 25.67 -40.49 56.74
N ILE A 678 26.69 -40.09 55.95
CA ILE A 678 27.94 -40.84 55.73
C ILE A 678 29.18 -40.01 56.12
N LEU A 679 29.02 -38.92 56.89
CA LEU A 679 30.13 -38.12 57.45
C LEU A 679 30.23 -38.22 58.97
#